data_AF-A0A5D2FV17-F1
#
_entry.id   AF-A0A5D2FV17-F1
#
_cell.length_a   1.000
_cell.length_b   1.000
_cell.length_c   1.000
_cell.angle_alpha   90.00
_cell.angle_beta   90.00
_cell.angle_gamma   90.00
#
_symmetry.space_group_name_H-M   'P 1'
#
loop_
_entity.id
_entity.type
_entity.pdbx_description
1 polymer ?
#
loop_
_entity_poly.entity_id
_entity_poly.type
_entity_poly.pdbx_seq_one_letter_code
_entity_poly.pdbx_strand_id
1 'polypeptide(L)'
;MLVPQSDLTDNHQPMEVVAQPEAANTVENQPVEDPPSSRFTWRIENFSRLNAKKHYSEVFVVGGYKWRILLFPKGNNVDHLSMYLDVADSASLPYGWSRYAQFSLAVVNQIHNKYSIRKDTQHQFNARESDWGFTSFMPLGELYDPCRGYLVNDTLIVEAEVVVRRIVDYWTYDSKKETGYVGLKNQGATCYMNSLLQTLYHIPYFRKAVYHMPTTENDMPSGSIPLALQSLFYKLQYSDSSVATKELTKSFGWDTHDSFMQHDVQELNRVLCEKLEDKMKGTVVEGTIQQLFEGHHMNYIECINVDYKSTRKESFYDLQLDVKGCHDVYASFDKYVEVERLEGDNKYHAEQYGLQDAKKGVLFIDFPPVLQLQLKRFEYDFMRDTMVKINDRYEFPLQLDLDRDGGKYLSPDADRRVRNLYTLHSVLVHSGGVHGGHYYAFIRPTLSDQWYKFDDERVTKEDMKRALEEQYGGEEELPQTNPGFNNTPFKFTKYSNAYMLVYIRESDKDKIICNVDEKDIAEHLRERLKKEQEEKEHKKKEKAEAHLYTIIKVARDDDLAEQIGKDIYFDLVDHDKVRSFRIQKQITFNVFKEEIAKEFGIPVQFQRFWLWAKRQNHTYRPNRPLTPLEETQSVGTLREVSNKVHNAELRLFLEVELGLDLRPIAPPDKMKEDILLFFKHYNPEKEELRFVGRLFVKSTGKPIEILSKLNKMAGYAPDEEINLYEEIKFEPSVMCEPIDKKITFRASQLEDGDIVCFQKSLPVESIEQFRYPDVPSFLEYVHNRQIVHFRSLEKPKEDDFCLEMSRLYTYDDVVERVAQQLGLNDPSKIRLTSHNCYSQQPKPQPIKYRGVDHLSDMLVHYNQTSDILYYEVLDIPLPELQGLKTLKVAFHHATKDEVVIHTIRLPKQSTVGDVINDLKTKVELSHPDAELRLLEVFYHKIYKIFPPSEKIENINDQYWTLRAEEIPEEEKNLGPNDRLIHVYHFTKETAQNQMQILNFGEPFFLVIHEGETLAEIKVRIQKKLQVPDEDFAKWKFAFLSLGRPEYLQDSDIVSSRFQRRDVYGAWEQYLGLEHSDNAPKRAYAANQNRHTFEKPVKIYN
;
A
#
# COMPACT_ATOMS: atom_id res chain seq x y z
N MET A 1 -54.39 12.28 -23.15
CA MET A 1 -55.36 13.13 -23.88
C MET A 1 -54.63 14.35 -24.40
N LEU A 2 -54.88 14.69 -25.67
CA LEU A 2 -54.53 15.94 -26.37
C LEU A 2 -53.06 16.15 -26.78
N VAL A 3 -52.81 15.84 -28.06
CA VAL A 3 -51.89 16.55 -28.95
C VAL A 3 -52.62 17.80 -29.49
N PRO A 4 -51.90 18.89 -29.83
CA PRO A 4 -52.08 19.47 -31.16
C PRO A 4 -50.76 19.68 -31.91
N GLN A 5 -50.82 19.38 -33.21
CA GLN A 5 -49.82 19.59 -34.26
C GLN A 5 -49.87 21.03 -34.83
N SER A 6 -48.74 21.44 -35.43
CA SER A 6 -48.66 22.24 -36.69
C SER A 6 -47.20 22.17 -37.18
N ASP A 7 -46.85 21.39 -38.22
CA ASP A 7 -46.81 21.79 -39.66
C ASP A 7 -45.62 22.76 -39.95
N LEU A 8 -44.66 22.55 -40.87
CA LEU A 8 -44.68 21.94 -42.21
C LEU A 8 -43.25 21.81 -42.82
N THR A 9 -43.15 20.92 -43.83
CA THR A 9 -42.27 20.88 -45.05
C THR A 9 -40.88 20.20 -45.06
N ASP A 10 -40.90 18.94 -45.57
CA ASP A 10 -40.23 18.39 -46.78
C ASP A 10 -38.77 18.74 -47.10
N ASN A 11 -37.90 17.71 -47.17
CA ASN A 11 -37.53 17.11 -48.46
C ASN A 11 -36.64 15.85 -48.38
N HIS A 12 -36.97 14.91 -49.27
CA HIS A 12 -36.16 13.84 -49.89
C HIS A 12 -36.23 12.39 -49.35
N GLN A 13 -36.82 11.58 -50.24
CA GLN A 13 -36.96 10.13 -50.30
C GLN A 13 -35.64 9.41 -50.68
N PRO A 14 -35.60 8.05 -50.60
CA PRO A 14 -34.49 7.28 -50.05
C PRO A 14 -33.62 6.60 -51.11
N MET A 15 -32.45 6.11 -50.68
CA MET A 15 -31.66 5.14 -51.44
C MET A 15 -31.60 3.82 -50.65
N GLU A 16 -32.10 2.76 -51.28
CA GLU A 16 -32.13 1.39 -50.78
C GLU A 16 -30.73 0.88 -50.42
N VAL A 17 -30.61 0.24 -49.24
CA VAL A 17 -29.55 -0.74 -48.97
C VAL A 17 -30.22 -2.03 -48.53
N VAL A 18 -29.90 -3.07 -49.29
CA VAL A 18 -30.46 -4.42 -49.30
C VAL A 18 -30.40 -5.07 -47.92
N ALA A 19 -31.56 -5.52 -47.44
CA ALA A 19 -31.70 -6.36 -46.26
C ALA A 19 -31.25 -7.81 -46.55
N GLN A 20 -30.44 -8.38 -45.65
CA GLN A 20 -30.37 -9.82 -45.43
C GLN A 20 -30.81 -10.13 -43.98
N PRO A 21 -31.50 -11.24 -43.75
CA PRO A 21 -32.42 -11.39 -42.63
C PRO A 21 -31.71 -11.75 -41.31
N GLU A 22 -32.21 -11.16 -40.24
CA GLU A 22 -31.93 -11.53 -38.86
C GLU A 22 -32.32 -13.00 -38.61
N ALA A 23 -31.32 -13.85 -38.37
CA ALA A 23 -31.54 -15.14 -37.75
C ALA A 23 -31.63 -14.92 -36.23
N ALA A 24 -32.84 -15.04 -35.70
CA ALA A 24 -33.08 -15.24 -34.27
C ALA A 24 -32.37 -16.51 -33.82
N ASN A 25 -31.22 -16.37 -33.14
CA ASN A 25 -30.58 -17.47 -32.44
C ASN A 25 -31.06 -17.46 -30.99
N THR A 26 -32.10 -18.23 -30.73
CA THR A 26 -32.33 -18.86 -29.43
C THR A 26 -31.04 -19.56 -29.00
N VAL A 27 -30.41 -19.09 -27.93
CA VAL A 27 -29.27 -19.77 -27.33
C VAL A 27 -29.81 -20.97 -26.55
N GLU A 28 -29.95 -22.10 -27.24
CA GLU A 28 -30.02 -23.41 -26.62
C GLU A 28 -28.69 -23.69 -25.89
N ASN A 29 -28.82 -24.24 -24.68
CA ASN A 29 -27.72 -24.74 -23.84
C ASN A 29 -26.68 -25.52 -24.66
N GLN A 30 -25.47 -24.97 -24.81
CA GLN A 30 -24.31 -25.81 -25.09
C GLN A 30 -23.91 -26.53 -23.79
N PRO A 31 -23.70 -27.85 -23.82
CA PRO A 31 -23.23 -28.59 -22.66
C PRO A 31 -21.82 -28.14 -22.29
N VAL A 32 -21.55 -28.07 -20.99
CA VAL A 32 -20.22 -27.83 -20.41
C VAL A 32 -19.24 -28.86 -21.01
N GLU A 33 -18.23 -28.41 -21.77
CA GLU A 33 -17.14 -29.30 -22.19
C GLU A 33 -16.38 -29.76 -20.95
N ASP A 34 -16.36 -31.07 -20.69
CA ASP A 34 -15.56 -31.65 -19.62
C ASP A 34 -14.07 -31.28 -19.80
N PRO A 35 -13.34 -30.97 -18.70
CA PRO A 35 -11.92 -30.63 -18.80
C PRO A 35 -11.14 -31.77 -19.45
N PRO A 36 -10.18 -31.49 -20.37
CA PRO A 36 -9.45 -32.53 -21.08
C PRO A 36 -8.69 -33.40 -20.07
N SER A 37 -9.12 -34.66 -19.97
CA SER A 37 -8.53 -35.68 -19.12
C SER A 37 -7.87 -36.76 -19.98
N SER A 38 -6.76 -37.31 -19.51
CA SER A 38 -6.09 -38.42 -20.18
C SER A 38 -5.41 -39.33 -19.16
N ARG A 39 -5.46 -40.63 -19.41
CA ARG A 39 -4.76 -41.65 -18.64
C ARG A 39 -3.59 -42.18 -19.45
N PHE A 40 -2.40 -42.10 -18.88
CA PHE A 40 -1.16 -42.61 -19.43
C PHE A 40 -0.67 -43.78 -18.59
N THR A 41 -0.33 -44.91 -19.24
CA THR A 41 0.19 -46.11 -18.58
C THR A 41 1.61 -46.36 -19.06
N TRP A 42 2.55 -46.51 -18.11
CA TRP A 42 3.96 -46.76 -18.38
C TRP A 42 4.38 -48.12 -17.81
N ARG A 43 4.83 -48.99 -18.71
CA ARG A 43 5.35 -50.33 -18.38
C ARG A 43 6.87 -50.28 -18.36
N ILE A 44 7.46 -50.64 -17.23
CA ILE A 44 8.91 -50.59 -16.98
C ILE A 44 9.42 -52.01 -16.79
N GLU A 45 10.10 -52.54 -17.80
CA GLU A 45 10.69 -53.88 -17.77
C GLU A 45 12.09 -53.89 -17.16
N ASN A 46 12.53 -55.03 -16.63
CA ASN A 46 13.81 -55.20 -15.93
C ASN A 46 13.99 -54.21 -14.77
N PHE A 47 12.91 -53.91 -14.04
CA PHE A 47 12.87 -52.84 -13.03
C PHE A 47 13.93 -53.00 -11.95
N SER A 48 14.18 -54.22 -11.50
CA SER A 48 15.19 -54.54 -10.47
C SER A 48 16.62 -54.21 -10.91
N ARG A 49 16.88 -54.07 -12.21
CA ARG A 49 18.19 -53.74 -12.78
C ARG A 49 18.41 -52.24 -13.01
N LEU A 50 17.40 -51.41 -12.74
CA LEU A 50 17.51 -49.96 -12.89
C LEU A 50 18.45 -49.37 -11.83
N ASN A 51 19.66 -48.99 -12.26
CA ASN A 51 20.68 -48.37 -11.41
C ASN A 51 20.69 -46.83 -11.49
N ALA A 52 19.85 -46.22 -12.33
CA ALA A 52 19.76 -44.77 -12.45
C ALA A 52 19.07 -44.15 -11.22
N LYS A 53 19.60 -43.03 -10.73
CA LYS A 53 19.01 -42.27 -9.61
C LYS A 53 17.60 -41.77 -9.96
N LYS A 54 17.38 -41.37 -11.21
CA LYS A 54 16.10 -40.89 -11.74
C LYS A 54 15.80 -41.53 -13.10
N HIS A 55 14.54 -41.79 -13.38
CA HIS A 55 14.07 -42.39 -14.62
C HIS A 55 12.83 -41.65 -15.12
N TYR A 56 12.76 -41.34 -16.41
CA TYR A 56 11.65 -40.58 -17.00
C TYR A 56 10.86 -41.47 -17.97
N SER A 57 9.54 -41.30 -18.00
CA SER A 57 8.69 -41.89 -19.03
C SER A 57 8.83 -41.19 -20.38
N GLU A 58 8.20 -41.75 -21.41
CA GLU A 58 7.88 -41.01 -22.63
C GLU A 58 6.99 -39.81 -22.33
N VAL A 59 7.03 -38.81 -23.22
CA VAL A 59 6.24 -37.59 -23.12
C VAL A 59 4.84 -37.85 -23.66
N PHE A 60 3.81 -37.48 -22.90
CA PHE A 60 2.41 -37.53 -23.31
C PHE A 60 1.76 -36.15 -23.24
N VAL A 61 0.73 -35.92 -24.05
CA VAL A 61 0.10 -34.60 -24.20
C VAL A 61 -1.31 -34.61 -23.64
N VAL A 62 -1.59 -33.70 -22.71
CA VAL A 62 -2.92 -33.51 -22.11
C VAL A 62 -3.21 -32.01 -22.05
N GLY A 63 -4.39 -31.60 -22.54
CA GLY A 63 -4.78 -30.18 -22.56
C GLY A 63 -3.85 -29.27 -23.38
N GLY A 64 -3.13 -29.81 -24.36
CA GLY A 64 -2.15 -29.08 -25.17
C GLY A 64 -0.74 -28.96 -24.56
N TYR A 65 -0.53 -29.53 -23.36
CA TYR A 65 0.74 -29.45 -22.64
C TYR A 65 1.47 -30.79 -22.59
N LYS A 66 2.80 -30.75 -22.57
CA LYS A 66 3.69 -31.91 -22.57
C LYS A 66 4.05 -32.34 -21.14
N TRP A 67 3.65 -33.54 -20.77
CA TRP A 67 3.87 -34.14 -19.45
C TRP A 67 4.74 -35.39 -19.57
N ARG A 68 5.42 -35.76 -18.48
CA ARG A 68 6.10 -37.05 -18.32
C ARG A 68 6.10 -37.47 -16.84
N ILE A 69 6.21 -38.77 -16.58
CA ILE A 69 6.39 -39.30 -15.22
C ILE A 69 7.90 -39.30 -14.90
N LEU A 70 8.25 -38.78 -13.73
CA LEU A 70 9.59 -38.86 -13.14
C LEU A 70 9.56 -39.85 -11.96
N LEU A 71 10.37 -40.90 -12.06
CA LEU A 71 10.44 -41.99 -11.08
C LEU A 71 11.84 -42.06 -10.45
N PHE A 72 11.89 -42.33 -9.15
CA PHE A 72 13.11 -42.71 -8.42
C PHE A 72 12.95 -44.16 -7.94
N PRO A 73 13.45 -45.15 -8.70
CA PRO A 73 13.22 -46.58 -8.42
C PRO A 73 13.72 -47.07 -7.06
N LYS A 74 14.82 -46.47 -6.56
CA LYS A 74 15.41 -46.75 -5.24
C LYS A 74 15.09 -45.66 -4.19
N GLY A 75 14.16 -44.77 -4.54
CA GLY A 75 13.73 -43.64 -3.72
C GLY A 75 14.59 -42.38 -3.84
N ASN A 76 13.97 -41.24 -3.52
CA ASN A 76 14.61 -39.92 -3.48
C ASN A 76 15.03 -39.59 -2.04
N ASN A 77 16.16 -40.15 -1.60
CA ASN A 77 16.67 -40.07 -0.22
C ASN A 77 15.74 -40.70 0.86
N VAL A 78 14.86 -41.63 0.45
CA VAL A 78 13.95 -42.39 1.32
C VAL A 78 13.83 -43.84 0.84
N ASP A 79 13.48 -44.79 1.71
CA ASP A 79 13.33 -46.22 1.36
C ASP A 79 11.96 -46.56 0.71
N HIS A 80 11.46 -45.65 -0.11
CA HIS A 80 10.18 -45.76 -0.82
C HIS A 80 10.40 -45.46 -2.31
N LEU A 81 9.60 -46.08 -3.18
CA LEU A 81 9.44 -45.62 -4.54
C LEU A 81 8.95 -44.16 -4.51
N SER A 82 9.64 -43.25 -5.23
CA SER A 82 9.18 -41.86 -5.39
C SER A 82 8.72 -41.62 -6.82
N MET A 83 7.58 -40.95 -6.98
CA MET A 83 6.97 -40.74 -8.29
C MET A 83 6.35 -39.34 -8.40
N TYR A 84 6.66 -38.65 -9.50
CA TYR A 84 6.26 -37.27 -9.77
C TYR A 84 5.73 -37.13 -11.19
N LEU A 85 4.86 -36.16 -11.41
CA LEU A 85 4.51 -35.65 -12.73
C LEU A 85 5.40 -34.45 -13.03
N ASP A 86 5.99 -34.39 -14.22
CA ASP A 86 6.93 -33.34 -14.64
C ASP A 86 6.52 -32.73 -15.97
N VAL A 87 6.76 -31.42 -16.11
CA VAL A 87 6.54 -30.67 -17.36
C VAL A 87 7.75 -30.87 -18.27
N ALA A 88 7.58 -31.68 -19.32
CA ALA A 88 8.69 -32.18 -20.12
C ALA A 88 9.47 -31.07 -20.87
N ASP A 89 8.80 -29.96 -21.21
CA ASP A 89 9.34 -28.83 -21.98
C ASP A 89 9.64 -27.58 -21.13
N SER A 90 9.65 -27.70 -19.79
CA SER A 90 9.76 -26.60 -18.83
C SER A 90 10.89 -25.60 -19.11
N ALA A 91 12.06 -26.08 -19.54
CA ALA A 91 13.24 -25.27 -19.84
C ALA A 91 13.12 -24.42 -21.13
N SER A 92 12.16 -24.73 -22.00
CA SER A 92 11.94 -24.05 -23.29
C SER A 92 10.72 -23.13 -23.30
N LEU A 93 9.98 -23.05 -22.18
CA LEU A 93 8.80 -22.23 -22.05
C LEU A 93 9.16 -20.77 -21.72
N PRO A 94 8.36 -19.78 -22.18
CA PRO A 94 8.63 -18.37 -21.94
C PRO A 94 8.63 -18.00 -20.46
N TYR A 95 9.38 -16.95 -20.10
CA TYR A 95 9.47 -16.46 -18.73
C TYR A 95 8.08 -16.14 -18.15
N GLY A 96 7.75 -16.68 -16.98
CA GLY A 96 6.46 -16.49 -16.31
C GLY A 96 5.36 -17.50 -16.65
N TRP A 97 5.68 -18.60 -17.36
CA TRP A 97 4.70 -19.65 -17.63
C TRP A 97 4.18 -20.33 -16.36
N SER A 98 2.90 -20.73 -16.39
CA SER A 98 2.25 -21.49 -15.31
C SER A 98 1.20 -22.44 -15.88
N ARG A 99 1.10 -23.67 -15.34
CA ARG A 99 0.11 -24.68 -15.76
C ARG A 99 -0.53 -25.32 -14.53
N TYR A 100 -1.86 -25.28 -14.42
CA TYR A 100 -2.59 -25.97 -13.34
C TYR A 100 -3.05 -27.34 -13.82
N ALA A 101 -2.73 -28.39 -13.06
CA ALA A 101 -3.23 -29.73 -13.33
C ALA A 101 -3.66 -30.41 -12.04
N GLN A 102 -4.80 -31.09 -12.09
CA GLN A 102 -5.21 -32.09 -11.12
C GLN A 102 -4.80 -33.45 -11.70
N PHE A 103 -4.08 -34.27 -10.94
CA PHE A 103 -3.60 -35.55 -11.44
C PHE A 103 -3.52 -36.61 -10.36
N SER A 104 -3.60 -37.86 -10.79
CA SER A 104 -3.39 -39.03 -9.94
C SER A 104 -2.26 -39.88 -10.49
N LEU A 105 -1.45 -40.44 -9.59
CA LEU A 105 -0.38 -41.37 -9.92
C LEU A 105 -0.67 -42.71 -9.25
N ALA A 106 -0.46 -43.81 -9.96
CA ALA A 106 -0.75 -45.15 -9.46
C ALA A 106 0.36 -46.16 -9.77
N VAL A 107 0.56 -47.13 -8.87
CA VAL A 107 1.28 -48.38 -9.11
C VAL A 107 0.24 -49.50 -9.22
N VAL A 108 0.19 -50.16 -10.37
CA VAL A 108 -0.83 -51.16 -10.67
C VAL A 108 -0.44 -52.52 -10.09
N ASN A 109 -1.37 -53.13 -9.36
CA ASN A 109 -1.25 -54.52 -8.93
C ASN A 109 -1.65 -55.44 -10.08
N GLN A 110 -0.71 -56.24 -10.57
CA GLN A 110 -0.86 -57.05 -11.78
C GLN A 110 -1.57 -58.40 -11.52
N ILE A 111 -1.78 -58.78 -10.25
CA ILE A 111 -2.50 -60.01 -9.85
C ILE A 111 -3.95 -59.68 -9.50
N HIS A 112 -4.16 -58.61 -8.73
CA HIS A 112 -5.45 -58.19 -8.22
C HIS A 112 -5.61 -56.67 -8.31
N ASN A 113 -6.22 -56.19 -9.39
CA ASN A 113 -6.34 -54.75 -9.70
C ASN A 113 -6.97 -53.90 -8.56
N LYS A 114 -7.81 -54.49 -7.70
CA LYS A 114 -8.39 -53.81 -6.53
C LYS A 114 -7.36 -53.36 -5.48
N TYR A 115 -6.14 -53.90 -5.52
CA TYR A 115 -5.05 -53.54 -4.59
C TYR A 115 -4.03 -52.58 -5.23
N SER A 116 -4.31 -52.03 -6.41
CA SER A 116 -3.50 -50.97 -7.01
C SER A 116 -3.46 -49.76 -6.08
N ILE A 117 -2.26 -49.21 -5.84
CA ILE A 117 -2.09 -48.03 -4.97
C ILE A 117 -2.15 -46.79 -5.84
N ARG A 118 -3.08 -45.87 -5.53
CA ARG A 118 -3.27 -44.59 -6.22
C ARG A 118 -3.19 -43.45 -5.22
N LYS A 119 -2.56 -42.34 -5.61
CA LYS A 119 -2.55 -41.08 -4.86
C LYS A 119 -2.94 -39.92 -5.78
N ASP A 120 -3.83 -39.07 -5.32
CA ASP A 120 -4.37 -37.92 -6.05
C ASP A 120 -3.78 -36.60 -5.50
N THR A 121 -3.52 -35.64 -6.38
CA THR A 121 -3.04 -34.30 -6.00
C THR A 121 -3.42 -33.27 -7.07
N GLN A 122 -3.22 -32.00 -6.76
CA GLN A 122 -3.30 -30.89 -7.72
C GLN A 122 -2.13 -29.94 -7.50
N HIS A 123 -1.63 -29.32 -8.57
CA HIS A 123 -0.50 -28.41 -8.48
C HIS A 123 -0.48 -27.39 -9.62
N GLN A 124 0.15 -26.24 -9.35
CA GLN A 124 0.43 -25.18 -10.32
C GLN A 124 1.91 -25.20 -10.70
N PHE A 125 2.21 -25.89 -11.80
CA PHE A 125 3.55 -26.05 -12.33
C PHE A 125 4.08 -24.74 -12.92
N ASN A 126 5.33 -24.41 -12.64
CA ASN A 126 5.98 -23.19 -13.11
C ASN A 126 7.50 -23.40 -13.29
N ALA A 127 8.24 -22.35 -13.65
CA ALA A 127 9.67 -22.45 -13.91
C ALA A 127 10.52 -22.87 -12.69
N ARG A 128 10.06 -22.63 -11.46
CA ARG A 128 10.74 -23.05 -10.21
C ARG A 128 10.30 -24.45 -9.79
N GLU A 129 9.04 -24.78 -10.01
CA GLU A 129 8.40 -26.04 -9.61
C GLU A 129 7.85 -26.73 -10.87
N SER A 130 8.76 -27.32 -11.65
CA SER A 130 8.40 -27.97 -12.92
C SER A 130 7.90 -29.40 -12.73
N ASP A 131 8.15 -30.00 -11.56
CA ASP A 131 7.68 -31.32 -11.16
C ASP A 131 6.96 -31.29 -9.80
N TRP A 132 5.99 -32.21 -9.62
CA TRP A 132 5.24 -32.36 -8.38
C TRP A 132 4.73 -33.79 -8.20
N GLY A 133 4.68 -34.28 -6.97
CA GLY A 133 4.25 -35.65 -6.69
C GLY A 133 4.64 -36.13 -5.29
N PHE A 134 4.98 -37.41 -5.18
CA PHE A 134 5.08 -38.09 -3.89
C PHE A 134 6.47 -38.69 -3.69
N THR A 135 7.21 -38.14 -2.72
CA THR A 135 8.53 -38.66 -2.31
C THR A 135 8.43 -40.03 -1.66
N SER A 136 7.38 -40.28 -0.86
CA SER A 136 7.08 -41.60 -0.29
C SER A 136 5.80 -42.16 -0.92
N PHE A 137 5.91 -42.72 -2.14
CA PHE A 137 4.75 -43.25 -2.85
C PHE A 137 4.36 -44.64 -2.35
N MET A 138 5.30 -45.59 -2.37
CA MET A 138 5.11 -47.00 -1.94
C MET A 138 6.40 -47.52 -1.29
N PRO A 139 6.36 -48.22 -0.14
CA PRO A 139 7.56 -48.80 0.46
C PRO A 139 8.22 -49.81 -0.47
N LEU A 140 9.54 -49.75 -0.63
CA LEU A 140 10.26 -50.67 -1.54
C LEU A 140 10.10 -52.13 -1.11
N GLY A 141 10.04 -52.40 0.20
CA GLY A 141 9.80 -53.75 0.72
C GLY A 141 8.47 -54.36 0.26
N GLU A 142 7.43 -53.54 0.07
CA GLU A 142 6.13 -54.01 -0.43
C GLU A 142 6.12 -54.15 -1.95
N LEU A 143 6.84 -53.26 -2.65
CA LEU A 143 6.97 -53.30 -4.11
C LEU A 143 7.68 -54.57 -4.60
N TYR A 144 8.77 -54.95 -3.91
CA TYR A 144 9.60 -56.09 -4.26
C TYR A 144 9.10 -57.43 -3.71
N ASP A 145 8.05 -57.45 -2.89
CA ASP A 145 7.46 -58.69 -2.38
C ASP A 145 6.72 -59.45 -3.52
N PRO A 146 7.21 -60.63 -3.93
CA PRO A 146 6.60 -61.40 -5.02
C PRO A 146 5.15 -61.82 -4.74
N CYS A 147 4.75 -61.90 -3.46
CA CYS A 147 3.41 -62.28 -3.06
C CYS A 147 2.39 -61.13 -3.21
N ARG A 148 2.86 -59.88 -3.34
CA ARG A 148 1.99 -58.70 -3.40
C ARG A 148 1.59 -58.29 -4.81
N GLY A 149 2.29 -58.74 -5.85
CA GLY A 149 1.84 -58.60 -7.25
C GLY A 149 2.06 -57.23 -7.90
N TYR A 150 2.86 -56.34 -7.31
CA TYR A 150 3.21 -55.05 -7.91
C TYR A 150 4.35 -55.16 -8.93
N LEU A 151 5.33 -56.01 -8.66
CA LEU A 151 6.43 -56.34 -9.56
C LEU A 151 6.29 -57.80 -10.04
N VAL A 152 5.84 -58.01 -11.28
CA VAL A 152 5.63 -59.34 -11.87
C VAL A 152 6.53 -59.49 -13.08
N ASN A 153 7.27 -60.60 -13.16
CA ASN A 153 8.28 -60.84 -14.22
C ASN A 153 9.26 -59.66 -14.38
N ASP A 154 9.73 -59.12 -13.24
CA ASP A 154 10.60 -57.93 -13.17
C ASP A 154 10.05 -56.71 -13.93
N THR A 155 8.72 -56.61 -14.04
CA THR A 155 8.02 -55.53 -14.75
C THR A 155 7.12 -54.77 -13.78
N LEU A 156 7.27 -53.45 -13.74
CA LEU A 156 6.43 -52.52 -12.98
C LEU A 156 5.49 -51.77 -13.93
N ILE A 157 4.22 -51.63 -13.56
CA ILE A 157 3.25 -50.82 -14.33
C ILE A 157 2.82 -49.64 -13.47
N VAL A 158 3.04 -48.42 -13.98
CA VAL A 158 2.58 -47.18 -13.34
C VAL A 158 1.59 -46.46 -14.24
N GLU A 159 0.64 -45.76 -13.65
CA GLU A 159 -0.34 -44.94 -14.36
C GLU A 159 -0.31 -43.49 -13.88
N ALA A 160 -0.50 -42.56 -14.80
CA ALA A 160 -0.78 -41.17 -14.51
C ALA A 160 -2.10 -40.77 -15.17
N GLU A 161 -3.04 -40.25 -14.39
CA GLU A 161 -4.27 -39.67 -14.90
C GLU A 161 -4.20 -38.17 -14.69
N VAL A 162 -4.18 -37.39 -15.76
CA VAL A 162 -3.97 -35.95 -15.71
C VAL A 162 -5.23 -35.26 -16.24
N VAL A 163 -5.72 -34.30 -15.48
CA VAL A 163 -6.83 -33.41 -15.83
C VAL A 163 -6.28 -32.00 -15.87
N VAL A 164 -6.14 -31.46 -17.08
CA VAL A 164 -5.69 -30.08 -17.27
C VAL A 164 -6.91 -29.20 -17.29
N ARG A 165 -7.10 -28.41 -16.23
CA ARG A 165 -8.06 -27.30 -16.30
C ARG A 165 -7.39 -26.17 -17.07
N ARG A 166 -8.09 -25.62 -18.08
CA ARG A 166 -7.65 -24.36 -18.69
C ARG A 166 -7.60 -23.32 -17.57
N ILE A 167 -6.40 -22.93 -17.15
CA ILE A 167 -6.23 -21.62 -16.54
C ILE A 167 -6.61 -20.66 -17.66
N VAL A 168 -7.72 -19.95 -17.48
CA VAL A 168 -7.98 -18.80 -18.35
C VAL A 168 -6.86 -17.82 -18.07
N ASP A 169 -6.07 -17.51 -19.10
CA ASP A 169 -4.96 -16.57 -19.04
C ASP A 169 -5.41 -15.34 -18.24
N TYR A 170 -4.68 -15.03 -17.16
CA TYR A 170 -4.98 -13.94 -16.23
C TYR A 170 -5.13 -12.58 -16.97
N TRP A 171 -4.52 -12.47 -18.15
CA TRP A 171 -4.50 -11.27 -18.98
C TRP A 171 -5.59 -11.23 -20.08
N THR A 172 -6.28 -12.34 -20.38
CA THR A 172 -7.30 -12.40 -21.45
C THR A 172 -8.69 -12.82 -20.99
N TYR A 173 -8.88 -13.05 -19.68
CA TYR A 173 -10.19 -13.33 -19.10
C TYR A 173 -11.11 -12.10 -19.17
N ASP A 174 -12.10 -12.16 -20.06
CA ASP A 174 -13.14 -11.14 -20.19
C ASP A 174 -14.34 -11.49 -19.29
N SER A 175 -14.43 -10.84 -18.13
CA SER A 175 -15.50 -11.07 -17.15
C SER A 175 -16.89 -10.86 -17.76
N LYS A 176 -17.07 -9.85 -18.63
CA LYS A 176 -18.38 -9.54 -19.24
C LYS A 176 -18.79 -10.66 -20.18
N LYS A 177 -17.88 -11.13 -21.03
CA LYS A 177 -18.16 -12.20 -21.99
C LYS A 177 -18.47 -13.55 -21.32
N GLU A 178 -17.72 -13.89 -20.27
CA GLU A 178 -17.85 -15.20 -19.61
C GLU A 178 -19.02 -15.27 -18.61
N THR A 179 -19.34 -14.15 -17.94
CA THR A 179 -20.32 -14.13 -16.84
C THR A 179 -21.53 -13.25 -17.07
N GLY A 180 -21.47 -12.28 -17.99
CA GLY A 180 -22.45 -11.22 -18.17
C GLY A 180 -22.22 -9.98 -17.28
N TYR A 181 -21.30 -10.06 -16.32
CA TYR A 181 -21.04 -9.04 -15.30
C TYR A 181 -19.60 -8.51 -15.36
N VAL A 182 -19.38 -7.31 -14.83
CA VAL A 182 -18.06 -6.67 -14.75
C VAL A 182 -17.65 -6.39 -13.31
N GLY A 183 -16.34 -6.41 -13.07
CA GLY A 183 -15.74 -6.12 -11.78
C GLY A 183 -15.50 -4.63 -11.53
N LEU A 184 -14.98 -4.32 -10.35
CA LEU A 184 -14.57 -2.98 -9.92
C LEU A 184 -13.06 -2.91 -9.76
N LYS A 185 -12.44 -1.82 -10.24
CA LYS A 185 -10.99 -1.63 -10.10
C LYS A 185 -10.61 -1.36 -8.66
N ASN A 186 -9.65 -2.13 -8.16
CA ASN A 186 -9.07 -1.89 -6.85
C ASN A 186 -8.10 -0.69 -6.91
N GLN A 187 -8.27 0.28 -6.02
CA GLN A 187 -7.41 1.46 -5.93
C GLN A 187 -6.20 1.26 -5.00
N GLY A 188 -6.01 0.06 -4.46
CA GLY A 188 -4.94 -0.30 -3.53
C GLY A 188 -5.48 -1.15 -2.39
N ALA A 189 -6.33 -0.56 -1.55
CA ALA A 189 -6.94 -1.21 -0.39
C ALA A 189 -8.47 -1.20 -0.40
N THR A 190 -9.13 -0.92 -1.54
CA THR A 190 -10.57 -0.64 -1.61
C THR A 190 -11.45 -1.88 -1.80
N CYS A 191 -10.94 -3.08 -1.53
CA CYS A 191 -11.63 -4.36 -1.77
C CYS A 191 -12.92 -4.51 -0.92
N TYR A 192 -12.93 -3.97 0.32
CA TYR A 192 -14.12 -3.96 1.19
C TYR A 192 -15.26 -3.16 0.55
N MET A 193 -14.95 -1.97 0.03
CA MET A 193 -15.90 -1.11 -0.66
C MET A 193 -16.39 -1.76 -1.96
N ASN A 194 -15.49 -2.36 -2.75
CA ASN A 194 -15.86 -3.05 -3.98
C ASN A 194 -16.86 -4.20 -3.72
N SER A 195 -16.59 -5.01 -2.70
CA SER A 195 -17.43 -6.15 -2.29
C SER A 195 -18.83 -5.69 -1.84
N LEU A 196 -18.88 -4.60 -1.07
CA LEU A 196 -20.13 -3.99 -0.62
C LEU A 196 -20.93 -3.41 -1.79
N LEU A 197 -20.29 -2.62 -2.65
CA LEU A 197 -20.94 -1.98 -3.80
C LEU A 197 -21.50 -3.01 -4.77
N GLN A 198 -20.78 -4.11 -5.02
CA GLN A 198 -21.29 -5.21 -5.83
C GLN A 198 -22.51 -5.87 -5.17
N THR A 199 -22.50 -6.05 -3.84
CA THR A 199 -23.63 -6.61 -3.12
C THR A 199 -24.87 -5.72 -3.19
N LEU A 200 -24.71 -4.41 -2.96
CA LEU A 200 -25.82 -3.44 -3.06
C LEU A 200 -26.32 -3.26 -4.50
N TYR A 201 -25.43 -3.27 -5.49
CA TYR A 201 -25.79 -3.16 -6.91
C TYR A 201 -26.66 -4.33 -7.39
N HIS A 202 -26.39 -5.53 -6.90
CA HIS A 202 -27.15 -6.74 -7.24
C HIS A 202 -28.45 -6.89 -6.45
N ILE A 203 -28.87 -5.86 -5.72
CA ILE A 203 -30.24 -5.68 -5.21
C ILE A 203 -30.96 -4.71 -6.18
N PRO A 204 -31.71 -5.20 -7.18
CA PRO A 204 -32.23 -4.35 -8.25
C PRO A 204 -33.14 -3.22 -7.76
N TYR A 205 -33.95 -3.46 -6.72
CA TYR A 205 -34.80 -2.43 -6.12
C TYR A 205 -33.98 -1.28 -5.50
N PHE A 206 -32.85 -1.58 -4.84
CA PHE A 206 -31.93 -0.57 -4.33
C PHE A 206 -31.29 0.23 -5.49
N ARG A 207 -30.82 -0.47 -6.52
CA ARG A 207 -30.27 0.16 -7.73
C ARG A 207 -31.28 1.11 -8.40
N LYS A 208 -32.54 0.68 -8.50
CA LYS A 208 -33.64 1.49 -9.05
C LYS A 208 -33.88 2.76 -8.21
N ALA A 209 -33.88 2.64 -6.89
CA ALA A 209 -34.02 3.79 -6.00
C ALA A 209 -32.88 4.80 -6.19
N VAL A 210 -31.64 4.33 -6.34
CA VAL A 210 -30.47 5.18 -6.61
C VAL A 210 -30.64 5.94 -7.94
N TYR A 211 -31.16 5.30 -8.99
CA TYR A 211 -31.40 5.99 -10.28
C TYR A 211 -32.49 7.08 -10.22
N HIS A 212 -33.45 6.96 -9.31
CA HIS A 212 -34.51 7.95 -9.12
C HIS A 212 -34.15 9.07 -8.13
N MET A 213 -32.94 9.06 -7.54
CA MET A 213 -32.48 10.19 -6.73
C MET A 213 -32.30 11.44 -7.59
N PRO A 214 -32.73 12.62 -7.11
CA PRO A 214 -32.62 13.85 -7.87
C PRO A 214 -31.15 14.27 -8.01
N THR A 215 -30.69 14.42 -9.25
CA THR A 215 -29.39 14.99 -9.60
C THR A 215 -29.58 16.00 -10.72
N THR A 216 -28.80 17.09 -10.70
CA THR A 216 -28.89 18.15 -11.71
C THR A 216 -27.76 18.04 -12.74
N GLU A 217 -27.93 18.67 -13.90
CA GLU A 217 -26.89 18.73 -14.94
C GLU A 217 -25.60 19.42 -14.47
N ASN A 218 -25.71 20.33 -13.50
CA ASN A 218 -24.59 21.10 -12.95
C ASN A 218 -23.80 20.33 -11.87
N ASP A 219 -24.33 19.20 -11.38
CA ASP A 219 -23.67 18.44 -10.33
C ASP A 219 -22.39 17.78 -10.87
N MET A 220 -21.33 17.83 -10.07
CA MET A 220 -20.08 17.14 -10.37
C MET A 220 -20.03 15.80 -9.62
N PRO A 221 -19.72 14.66 -10.28
CA PRO A 221 -19.65 13.35 -9.62
C PRO A 221 -18.68 13.34 -8.44
N SER A 222 -17.56 14.05 -8.54
CA SER A 222 -16.59 14.17 -7.45
C SER A 222 -17.07 14.97 -6.24
N GLY A 223 -18.20 15.68 -6.33
CA GLY A 223 -18.79 16.46 -5.22
C GLY A 223 -20.18 15.96 -4.79
N SER A 224 -20.73 14.94 -5.45
CA SER A 224 -22.09 14.44 -5.21
C SER A 224 -22.11 12.92 -5.13
N ILE A 225 -22.38 12.39 -3.93
CA ILE A 225 -22.47 10.95 -3.67
C ILE A 225 -23.57 10.28 -4.52
N PRO A 226 -24.81 10.83 -4.60
CA PRO A 226 -25.85 10.26 -5.44
C PRO A 226 -25.42 10.15 -6.91
N LEU A 227 -24.84 11.22 -7.46
CA LEU A 227 -24.41 11.24 -8.86
C LEU A 227 -23.25 10.27 -9.12
N ALA A 228 -22.28 10.20 -8.21
CA ALA A 228 -21.17 9.25 -8.31
C ALA A 228 -21.65 7.80 -8.31
N LEU A 229 -22.61 7.46 -7.44
CA LEU A 229 -23.22 6.13 -7.40
C LEU A 229 -24.07 5.83 -8.64
N GLN A 230 -24.87 6.79 -9.11
CA GLN A 230 -25.64 6.65 -10.36
C GLN A 230 -24.72 6.38 -11.55
N SER A 231 -23.62 7.15 -11.66
CA SER A 231 -22.61 6.99 -12.70
C SER A 231 -21.89 5.64 -12.59
N LEU A 232 -21.55 5.20 -11.37
CA LEU A 232 -20.94 3.90 -11.12
C LEU A 232 -21.87 2.75 -11.52
N PHE A 233 -23.13 2.79 -11.09
CA PHE A 233 -24.12 1.75 -11.38
C PHE A 233 -24.46 1.69 -12.87
N TYR A 234 -24.56 2.84 -13.54
CA TYR A 234 -24.69 2.89 -15.00
C TYR A 234 -23.51 2.22 -15.69
N LYS A 235 -22.27 2.58 -15.30
CA LYS A 235 -21.05 1.97 -15.85
C LYS A 235 -21.00 0.45 -15.58
N LEU A 236 -21.43 -0.03 -14.41
CA LEU A 236 -21.52 -1.46 -14.11
C LEU A 236 -22.55 -2.19 -14.98
N GLN A 237 -23.65 -1.53 -15.35
CA GLN A 237 -24.71 -2.12 -16.17
C GLN A 237 -24.30 -2.23 -17.65
N TYR A 238 -23.70 -1.19 -18.22
CA TYR A 238 -23.49 -1.06 -19.66
C TYR A 238 -22.04 -1.16 -20.13
N SER A 239 -21.03 -1.06 -19.25
CA SER A 239 -19.64 -1.19 -19.67
C SER A 239 -19.25 -2.64 -19.94
N ASP A 240 -18.37 -2.83 -20.92
CA ASP A 240 -17.74 -4.11 -21.24
C ASP A 240 -16.44 -4.35 -20.44
N SER A 241 -16.04 -3.42 -19.57
CA SER A 241 -14.77 -3.49 -18.85
C SER A 241 -14.91 -3.15 -17.36
N SER A 242 -13.92 -3.53 -16.55
CA SER A 242 -13.90 -3.23 -15.11
C SER A 242 -14.02 -1.72 -14.85
N VAL A 243 -14.86 -1.36 -13.87
CA VAL A 243 -15.25 0.03 -13.62
C VAL A 243 -14.44 0.62 -12.46
N ALA A 244 -13.94 1.85 -12.63
CA ALA A 244 -13.18 2.52 -11.58
C ALA A 244 -14.09 3.23 -10.58
N THR A 245 -13.77 3.15 -9.29
CA THR A 245 -14.52 3.78 -8.18
C THR A 245 -13.96 5.14 -7.74
N LYS A 246 -13.06 5.75 -8.53
CA LYS A 246 -12.33 6.99 -8.18
C LYS A 246 -13.23 8.21 -7.94
N GLU A 247 -14.32 8.32 -8.70
CA GLU A 247 -15.25 9.45 -8.56
C GLU A 247 -16.07 9.32 -7.26
N LEU A 248 -16.37 8.10 -6.84
CA LEU A 248 -17.09 7.80 -5.61
C LEU A 248 -16.21 8.06 -4.37
N THR A 249 -14.96 7.61 -4.37
CA THR A 249 -14.06 7.90 -3.24
C THR A 249 -13.81 9.40 -3.10
N LYS A 250 -13.66 10.13 -4.21
CA LYS A 250 -13.59 11.60 -4.19
C LYS A 250 -14.86 12.26 -3.66
N SER A 251 -16.05 11.74 -3.99
CA SER A 251 -17.31 12.29 -3.50
C SER A 251 -17.50 12.09 -2.00
N PHE A 252 -16.82 11.11 -1.40
CA PHE A 252 -16.72 10.96 0.06
C PHE A 252 -15.77 11.96 0.71
N GLY A 253 -14.98 12.71 -0.08
CA GLY A 253 -13.93 13.59 0.40
C GLY A 253 -12.63 12.87 0.75
N TRP A 254 -12.45 11.62 0.27
CA TRP A 254 -11.23 10.84 0.50
C TRP A 254 -10.13 11.27 -0.44
N ASP A 255 -8.91 11.38 0.09
CA ASP A 255 -7.70 11.57 -0.71
C ASP A 255 -7.08 10.22 -1.12
N THR A 256 -5.91 10.27 -1.76
CA THR A 256 -5.19 9.05 -2.16
C THR A 256 -4.73 8.24 -0.96
N HIS A 257 -4.38 8.86 0.17
CA HIS A 257 -3.94 8.17 1.38
C HIS A 257 -5.10 7.42 2.04
N ASP A 258 -6.26 8.05 2.15
CA ASP A 258 -7.48 7.43 2.68
C ASP A 258 -7.88 6.19 1.84
N SER A 259 -7.66 6.23 0.53
CA SER A 259 -7.94 5.08 -0.37
C SER A 259 -7.03 3.86 -0.17
N PHE A 260 -5.92 4.01 0.58
CA PHE A 260 -5.04 2.90 0.99
C PHE A 260 -5.31 2.43 2.43
N MET A 261 -6.26 3.04 3.15
CA MET A 261 -6.68 2.57 4.47
C MET A 261 -7.66 1.40 4.35
N GLN A 262 -7.48 0.38 5.19
CA GLN A 262 -8.44 -0.71 5.32
C GLN A 262 -9.53 -0.30 6.31
N HIS A 263 -10.79 -0.53 5.96
CA HIS A 263 -11.94 -0.21 6.80
C HIS A 263 -12.85 -1.42 6.94
N ASP A 264 -13.63 -1.43 8.01
CA ASP A 264 -14.66 -2.44 8.22
C ASP A 264 -15.83 -2.25 7.23
N VAL A 265 -16.28 -3.34 6.61
CA VAL A 265 -17.33 -3.29 5.59
C VAL A 265 -18.69 -2.90 6.18
N GLN A 266 -18.97 -3.25 7.43
CA GLN A 266 -20.23 -2.92 8.09
C GLN A 266 -20.25 -1.44 8.49
N GLU A 267 -19.13 -0.89 8.96
CA GLU A 267 -19.01 0.54 9.23
C GLU A 267 -19.24 1.35 7.94
N LEU A 268 -18.58 0.97 6.83
CA LEU A 268 -18.80 1.61 5.54
C LEU A 268 -20.27 1.53 5.10
N ASN A 269 -20.90 0.37 5.24
CA ASN A 269 -22.29 0.16 4.86
C ASN A 269 -23.25 1.06 5.64
N ARG A 270 -23.08 1.19 6.95
CA ARG A 270 -23.90 2.09 7.79
C ARG A 270 -23.72 3.55 7.38
N VAL A 271 -22.47 4.02 7.29
CA VAL A 271 -22.18 5.41 6.91
C VAL A 271 -22.71 5.71 5.51
N LEU A 272 -22.59 4.78 4.56
CA LEU A 272 -23.14 4.95 3.21
C LEU A 272 -24.67 5.01 3.21
N CYS A 273 -25.34 4.10 3.94
CA CYS A 273 -26.80 4.06 4.02
C CYS A 273 -27.36 5.32 4.68
N GLU A 274 -26.77 5.78 5.79
CA GLU A 274 -27.18 7.02 6.49
C GLU A 274 -27.06 8.23 5.57
N LYS A 275 -25.93 8.36 4.86
CA LYS A 275 -25.70 9.46 3.91
C LYS A 275 -26.66 9.42 2.72
N LEU A 276 -26.96 8.24 2.20
CA LEU A 276 -27.94 8.08 1.12
C LEU A 276 -29.35 8.43 1.59
N GLU A 277 -29.74 7.97 2.78
CA GLU A 277 -31.04 8.28 3.37
C GLU A 277 -31.23 9.78 3.56
N ASP A 278 -30.22 10.49 4.07
CA ASP A 278 -30.24 11.94 4.21
C ASP A 278 -30.42 12.66 2.86
N LYS A 279 -29.82 12.17 1.77
CA LYS A 279 -29.99 12.73 0.43
C LYS A 279 -31.31 12.33 -0.23
N MET A 280 -31.97 11.26 0.25
CA MET A 280 -33.28 10.81 -0.24
C MET A 280 -34.45 11.53 0.46
N LYS A 281 -34.24 12.16 1.62
CA LYS A 281 -35.28 12.93 2.33
C LYS A 281 -35.83 14.07 1.47
N GLY A 282 -37.16 14.20 1.41
CA GLY A 282 -37.84 15.21 0.59
C GLY A 282 -37.88 14.89 -0.90
N THR A 283 -37.57 13.65 -1.31
CA THR A 283 -37.58 13.21 -2.71
C THR A 283 -38.62 12.11 -2.94
N VAL A 284 -38.83 11.71 -4.20
CA VAL A 284 -39.78 10.63 -4.55
C VAL A 284 -39.35 9.24 -4.05
N VAL A 285 -38.10 9.08 -3.65
CA VAL A 285 -37.53 7.83 -3.11
C VAL A 285 -37.28 7.88 -1.60
N GLU A 286 -37.87 8.85 -0.90
CA GLU A 286 -37.78 8.95 0.56
C GLU A 286 -38.23 7.66 1.24
N GLY A 287 -37.49 7.25 2.28
CA GLY A 287 -37.78 6.05 3.07
C GLY A 287 -37.46 4.72 2.38
N THR A 288 -36.87 4.71 1.17
CA THR A 288 -36.55 3.45 0.47
C THR A 288 -35.54 2.59 1.22
N ILE A 289 -34.51 3.20 1.82
CA ILE A 289 -33.50 2.48 2.61
C ILE A 289 -34.14 1.85 3.85
N GLN A 290 -34.98 2.60 4.57
CA GLN A 290 -35.74 2.11 5.72
C GLN A 290 -36.63 0.92 5.32
N GLN A 291 -37.40 1.06 4.24
CA GLN A 291 -38.28 -0.03 3.75
C GLN A 291 -37.52 -1.30 3.35
N LEU A 292 -36.25 -1.20 2.96
CA LEU A 292 -35.44 -2.32 2.52
C LEU A 292 -34.72 -3.04 3.65
N PHE A 293 -34.12 -2.28 4.57
CA PHE A 293 -33.15 -2.79 5.53
C PHE A 293 -33.57 -2.60 7.00
N GLU A 294 -34.54 -1.73 7.29
CA GLU A 294 -34.97 -1.48 8.68
C GLU A 294 -35.85 -2.62 9.20
N GLY A 295 -35.44 -3.20 10.32
CA GLY A 295 -36.27 -4.05 11.17
C GLY A 295 -36.35 -3.49 12.57
N HIS A 296 -37.15 -4.14 13.42
CA HIS A 296 -37.35 -3.68 14.79
C HIS A 296 -37.25 -4.81 15.80
N HIS A 297 -36.57 -4.52 16.92
CA HIS A 297 -36.57 -5.37 18.10
C HIS A 297 -37.12 -4.63 19.32
N MET A 298 -37.63 -5.42 20.26
CA MET A 298 -38.12 -5.00 21.55
C MET A 298 -37.15 -5.50 22.62
N ASN A 299 -36.49 -4.57 23.28
CA ASN A 299 -35.77 -4.83 24.53
C ASN A 299 -36.78 -4.78 25.66
N TYR A 300 -36.92 -5.86 26.42
CA TYR A 300 -37.79 -5.90 27.59
C TYR A 300 -36.99 -6.16 28.86
N ILE A 301 -37.43 -5.54 29.94
CA ILE A 301 -36.92 -5.76 31.30
C ILE A 301 -38.13 -6.03 32.18
N GLU A 302 -38.16 -7.21 32.79
CA GLU A 302 -39.24 -7.67 33.67
C GLU A 302 -38.66 -7.94 35.07
N CYS A 303 -39.13 -7.19 36.07
CA CYS A 303 -38.70 -7.40 37.45
C CYS A 303 -39.26 -8.73 38.00
N ILE A 304 -38.46 -9.44 38.79
CA ILE A 304 -38.84 -10.76 39.31
C ILE A 304 -39.71 -10.62 40.57
N ASN A 305 -39.37 -9.67 41.44
CA ASN A 305 -39.98 -9.53 42.76
C ASN A 305 -41.09 -8.47 42.83
N VAL A 306 -41.27 -7.67 41.77
CA VAL A 306 -42.27 -6.61 41.67
C VAL A 306 -42.93 -6.63 40.29
N ASP A 307 -44.20 -6.26 40.22
CA ASP A 307 -44.95 -6.19 38.96
C ASP A 307 -44.59 -4.91 38.19
N TYR A 308 -43.39 -4.91 37.62
CA TYR A 308 -42.87 -3.84 36.79
C TYR A 308 -42.21 -4.40 35.53
N LYS A 309 -42.68 -3.95 34.38
CA LYS A 309 -42.16 -4.30 33.06
C LYS A 309 -41.86 -3.03 32.26
N SER A 310 -40.63 -2.91 31.77
CA SER A 310 -40.21 -1.87 30.84
C SER A 310 -39.96 -2.48 29.48
N THR A 311 -40.46 -1.85 28.43
CA THR A 311 -40.26 -2.29 27.04
C THR A 311 -39.82 -1.11 26.20
N ARG A 312 -38.73 -1.27 25.46
CA ARG A 312 -38.20 -0.27 24.53
C ARG A 312 -38.12 -0.87 23.12
N LYS A 313 -38.74 -0.18 22.17
CA LYS A 313 -38.61 -0.49 20.74
C LYS A 313 -37.38 0.23 20.18
N GLU A 314 -36.55 -0.49 19.45
CA GLU A 314 -35.38 0.03 18.74
C GLU A 314 -35.38 -0.51 17.31
N SER A 315 -34.85 0.26 16.36
CA SER A 315 -34.67 -0.17 14.98
C SER A 315 -33.23 -0.61 14.71
N PHE A 316 -33.06 -1.47 13.71
CA PHE A 316 -31.77 -1.97 13.24
C PHE A 316 -31.75 -2.06 11.71
N TYR A 317 -30.57 -1.87 11.11
CA TYR A 317 -30.33 -2.06 9.67
C TYR A 317 -29.48 -3.30 9.39
N ASP A 318 -28.69 -3.71 10.38
CA ASP A 318 -27.89 -4.93 10.39
C ASP A 318 -27.98 -5.60 11.77
N LEU A 319 -27.80 -6.92 11.82
CA LEU A 319 -27.71 -7.69 13.06
C LEU A 319 -26.29 -8.23 13.23
N GLN A 320 -25.72 -7.98 14.40
CA GLN A 320 -24.39 -8.46 14.76
C GLN A 320 -24.50 -9.78 15.52
N LEU A 321 -24.09 -10.86 14.88
CA LEU A 321 -24.18 -12.21 15.41
C LEU A 321 -22.85 -12.66 15.99
N ASP A 322 -22.88 -13.18 17.22
CA ASP A 322 -21.72 -13.75 17.88
C ASP A 322 -21.30 -15.05 17.20
N VAL A 323 -20.05 -15.12 16.72
CA VAL A 323 -19.50 -16.35 16.11
C VAL A 323 -18.87 -17.24 17.17
N LYS A 324 -18.14 -16.65 18.12
CA LYS A 324 -17.43 -17.40 19.16
C LYS A 324 -18.41 -18.13 20.08
N GLY A 325 -18.26 -19.45 20.15
CA GLY A 325 -19.15 -20.32 20.92
C GLY A 325 -20.45 -20.72 20.21
N CYS A 326 -20.68 -20.26 18.97
CA CYS A 326 -21.84 -20.60 18.15
C CYS A 326 -21.40 -21.46 16.96
N HIS A 327 -22.07 -22.58 16.71
CA HIS A 327 -21.73 -23.49 15.60
C HIS A 327 -22.45 -23.13 14.30
N ASP A 328 -23.58 -22.43 14.39
CA ASP A 328 -24.37 -21.99 13.24
C ASP A 328 -25.12 -20.68 13.51
N VAL A 329 -25.79 -20.15 12.48
CA VAL A 329 -26.62 -18.93 12.57
C VAL A 329 -27.75 -19.07 13.59
N TYR A 330 -28.33 -20.26 13.74
CA TYR A 330 -29.44 -20.47 14.67
C TYR A 330 -29.00 -20.37 16.13
N ALA A 331 -27.86 -20.95 16.48
CA ALA A 331 -27.25 -20.83 17.81
C ALA A 331 -26.95 -19.36 18.14
N SER A 332 -26.54 -18.55 17.16
CA SER A 332 -26.35 -17.11 17.35
C SER A 332 -27.65 -16.37 17.61
N PHE A 333 -28.73 -16.70 16.90
CA PHE A 333 -30.05 -16.12 17.17
C PHE A 333 -30.61 -16.56 18.53
N ASP A 334 -30.40 -17.82 18.91
CA ASP A 334 -30.76 -18.33 20.24
C ASP A 334 -30.04 -17.58 21.36
N LYS A 335 -28.74 -17.34 21.18
CA LYS A 335 -27.94 -16.51 22.09
C LYS A 335 -28.38 -15.05 22.07
N TYR A 336 -28.80 -14.52 20.92
CA TYR A 336 -29.26 -13.14 20.78
C TYR A 336 -30.55 -12.87 21.58
N VAL A 337 -31.47 -13.84 21.62
CA VAL A 337 -32.73 -13.73 22.40
C VAL A 337 -32.62 -14.33 23.80
N GLU A 338 -31.43 -14.79 24.20
CA GLU A 338 -31.20 -15.38 25.51
C GLU A 338 -31.52 -14.36 26.62
N VAL A 339 -32.26 -14.81 27.63
CA VAL A 339 -32.68 -13.95 28.74
C VAL A 339 -31.53 -13.78 29.72
N GLU A 340 -31.01 -12.57 29.79
CA GLU A 340 -30.00 -12.16 30.75
C GLU A 340 -30.66 -11.88 32.12
N ARG A 341 -30.06 -12.40 33.19
CA ARG A 341 -30.50 -12.12 34.55
C ARG A 341 -29.69 -10.97 35.15
N LEU A 342 -30.40 -9.92 35.51
CA LEU A 342 -29.88 -8.75 36.20
C LEU A 342 -29.98 -8.98 37.71
N GLU A 343 -28.94 -9.59 38.29
CA GLU A 343 -28.82 -9.94 39.71
C GLU A 343 -27.54 -9.31 40.31
N GLY A 344 -27.43 -9.27 41.64
CA GLY A 344 -26.23 -8.77 42.33
C GLY A 344 -25.97 -7.28 42.09
N ASP A 345 -24.76 -6.92 41.65
CA ASP A 345 -24.37 -5.54 41.34
C ASP A 345 -25.02 -4.99 40.06
N ASN A 346 -25.59 -5.87 39.22
CA ASN A 346 -26.21 -5.53 37.94
C ASN A 346 -27.75 -5.39 38.05
N LYS A 347 -28.31 -5.24 39.25
CA LYS A 347 -29.76 -5.08 39.47
C LYS A 347 -30.32 -3.89 38.66
N TYR A 348 -31.54 -4.05 38.16
CA TYR A 348 -32.22 -3.03 37.39
C TYR A 348 -32.84 -1.97 38.31
N HIS A 349 -32.60 -0.69 38.02
CA HIS A 349 -33.27 0.40 38.72
C HIS A 349 -34.67 0.61 38.15
N ALA A 350 -35.67 -0.02 38.75
CA ALA A 350 -37.07 0.24 38.45
C ALA A 350 -37.50 1.53 39.16
N GLU A 351 -37.87 2.57 38.40
CA GLU A 351 -38.09 3.95 38.92
C GLU A 351 -38.87 4.01 40.24
N GLN A 352 -40.00 3.31 40.34
CA GLN A 352 -40.87 3.32 41.53
C GLN A 352 -40.50 2.29 42.61
N TYR A 353 -39.59 1.34 42.30
CA TYR A 353 -39.29 0.17 43.12
C TYR A 353 -37.79 0.03 43.49
N GLY A 354 -36.94 0.98 43.07
CA GLY A 354 -35.50 0.95 43.31
C GLY A 354 -34.79 -0.19 42.56
N LEU A 355 -33.66 -0.64 43.10
CA LEU A 355 -32.87 -1.73 42.52
C LEU A 355 -33.56 -3.09 42.71
N GLN A 356 -33.91 -3.73 41.61
CA GLN A 356 -34.63 -4.99 41.57
C GLN A 356 -33.90 -6.04 40.75
N ASP A 357 -34.03 -7.30 41.16
CA ASP A 357 -33.63 -8.41 40.31
C ASP A 357 -34.59 -8.48 39.12
N ALA A 358 -34.04 -8.51 37.90
CA ALA A 358 -34.84 -8.44 36.69
C ALA A 358 -34.33 -9.39 35.61
N LYS A 359 -35.21 -9.72 34.67
CA LYS A 359 -34.89 -10.44 33.45
C LYS A 359 -34.86 -9.44 32.31
N LYS A 360 -33.74 -9.39 31.60
CA LYS A 360 -33.58 -8.59 30.39
C LYS A 360 -33.51 -9.52 29.20
N GLY A 361 -34.28 -9.23 28.17
CA GLY A 361 -34.25 -10.01 26.93
C GLY A 361 -34.57 -9.16 25.72
N VAL A 362 -34.35 -9.74 24.55
CA VAL A 362 -34.61 -9.12 23.25
C VAL A 362 -35.52 -10.04 22.45
N LEU A 363 -36.56 -9.48 21.84
CA LEU A 363 -37.45 -10.19 20.90
C LEU A 363 -37.67 -9.33 19.66
N PHE A 364 -37.80 -9.94 18.49
CA PHE A 364 -38.01 -9.23 17.24
C PHE A 364 -39.49 -8.90 17.05
N ILE A 365 -39.79 -7.66 16.67
CA ILE A 365 -41.16 -7.23 16.32
C ILE A 365 -41.41 -7.60 14.85
N ASP A 366 -40.46 -7.24 14.00
CA ASP A 366 -40.48 -7.50 12.56
C ASP A 366 -39.05 -7.54 12.01
N PHE A 367 -38.89 -8.22 10.88
CA PHE A 367 -37.63 -8.28 10.13
C PHE A 367 -37.75 -7.48 8.81
N PRO A 368 -36.64 -7.00 8.24
CA PRO A 368 -36.65 -6.30 6.96
C PRO A 368 -36.79 -7.26 5.76
N PRO A 369 -37.23 -6.80 4.57
CA PRO A 369 -37.18 -7.58 3.33
C PRO A 369 -35.78 -8.06 2.95
N VAL A 370 -34.76 -7.23 3.18
CA VAL A 370 -33.35 -7.60 3.00
C VAL A 370 -32.65 -7.61 4.34
N LEU A 371 -32.30 -8.80 4.82
CA LEU A 371 -31.68 -9.02 6.12
C LEU A 371 -30.16 -9.09 5.98
N GLN A 372 -29.47 -8.19 6.67
CA GLN A 372 -28.01 -8.12 6.71
C GLN A 372 -27.49 -8.65 8.05
N LEU A 373 -26.68 -9.70 8.01
CA LEU A 373 -26.10 -10.33 9.20
C LEU A 373 -24.58 -10.12 9.18
N GLN A 374 -24.07 -9.34 10.13
CA GLN A 374 -22.64 -9.20 10.38
C GLN A 374 -22.19 -10.32 11.32
N LEU A 375 -21.19 -11.09 10.91
CA LEU A 375 -20.59 -12.13 11.75
C LEU A 375 -19.43 -11.51 12.53
N LYS A 376 -19.56 -11.43 13.86
CA LYS A 376 -18.52 -10.88 14.75
C LYS A 376 -17.30 -11.80 14.79
N ARG A 377 -16.49 -11.73 13.73
CA ARG A 377 -15.24 -12.49 13.56
C ARG A 377 -13.99 -11.71 14.00
N PHE A 378 -14.15 -10.51 14.52
CA PHE A 378 -13.07 -9.75 15.13
C PHE A 378 -13.46 -9.45 16.56
N GLU A 379 -12.58 -9.80 17.49
CA GLU A 379 -12.73 -9.50 18.90
C GLU A 379 -11.38 -9.05 19.47
N TYR A 380 -11.43 -8.25 20.52
CA TYR A 380 -10.22 -7.87 21.24
C TYR A 380 -9.87 -8.95 22.27
N ASP A 381 -8.69 -9.56 22.14
CA ASP A 381 -8.17 -10.54 23.09
C ASP A 381 -7.46 -9.80 24.24
N PHE A 382 -8.18 -9.63 25.35
CA PHE A 382 -7.67 -8.98 26.56
C PHE A 382 -6.46 -9.68 27.18
N MET A 383 -6.24 -10.98 26.96
CA MET A 383 -5.07 -11.68 27.49
C MET A 383 -3.81 -11.40 26.68
N ARG A 384 -3.98 -11.03 25.40
CA ARG A 384 -2.89 -10.75 24.47
C ARG A 384 -2.71 -9.27 24.16
N ASP A 385 -3.57 -8.41 24.68
CA ASP A 385 -3.62 -6.96 24.38
C ASP A 385 -3.58 -6.69 22.86
N THR A 386 -4.37 -7.48 22.11
CA THR A 386 -4.38 -7.38 20.65
C THR A 386 -5.72 -7.81 20.08
N MET A 387 -6.09 -7.23 18.95
CA MET A 387 -7.24 -7.65 18.17
C MET A 387 -6.96 -9.00 17.52
N VAL A 388 -7.91 -9.93 17.56
CA VAL A 388 -7.79 -11.26 16.96
C VAL A 388 -8.98 -11.55 16.04
N LYS A 389 -8.70 -12.33 14.99
CA LYS A 389 -9.73 -12.82 14.07
C LYS A 389 -10.19 -14.23 14.49
N ILE A 390 -11.49 -14.40 14.70
CA ILE A 390 -12.15 -15.69 14.99
C ILE A 390 -12.37 -16.44 13.68
N ASN A 391 -11.58 -17.49 13.49
CA ASN A 391 -11.64 -18.36 12.31
C ASN A 391 -12.43 -19.65 12.56
N ASP A 392 -13.17 -19.73 13.67
CA ASP A 392 -13.98 -20.89 14.03
C ASP A 392 -14.99 -21.24 12.93
N ARG A 393 -15.30 -22.54 12.83
CA ARG A 393 -16.29 -23.06 11.87
C ARG A 393 -17.67 -22.59 12.30
N TYR A 394 -18.36 -21.90 11.40
CA TYR A 394 -19.67 -21.30 11.61
C TYR A 394 -20.55 -21.53 10.38
N GLU A 395 -21.60 -22.32 10.55
CA GLU A 395 -22.49 -22.71 9.47
C GLU A 395 -23.61 -21.68 9.24
N PHE A 396 -23.94 -21.43 7.98
CA PHE A 396 -25.09 -20.62 7.59
C PHE A 396 -25.84 -21.29 6.44
N PRO A 397 -27.18 -21.39 6.52
CA PRO A 397 -27.96 -22.15 5.55
C PRO A 397 -28.30 -21.33 4.30
N LEU A 398 -28.57 -22.01 3.19
CA LEU A 398 -29.08 -21.37 1.97
C LEU A 398 -30.48 -20.77 2.18
N GLN A 399 -31.31 -21.44 2.98
CA GLN A 399 -32.62 -20.95 3.42
C GLN A 399 -32.61 -20.76 4.94
N LEU A 400 -32.89 -19.54 5.38
CA LEU A 400 -32.94 -19.17 6.79
C LEU A 400 -34.39 -18.94 7.21
N ASP A 401 -34.88 -19.85 8.05
CA ASP A 401 -36.22 -19.77 8.63
C ASP A 401 -36.19 -19.16 10.04
N LEU A 402 -36.69 -17.92 10.18
CA LEU A 402 -36.76 -17.21 11.47
C LEU A 402 -38.11 -17.36 12.20
N ASP A 403 -39.13 -18.00 11.60
CA ASP A 403 -40.36 -18.37 12.33
C ASP A 403 -40.39 -19.83 12.79
N ARG A 404 -39.27 -20.54 12.65
CA ARG A 404 -39.10 -21.90 13.18
C ARG A 404 -39.42 -21.95 14.68
N ASP A 405 -39.73 -23.15 15.17
CA ASP A 405 -40.02 -23.40 16.58
C ASP A 405 -41.17 -22.52 17.13
N GLY A 406 -42.16 -22.21 16.30
CA GLY A 406 -43.35 -21.44 16.67
C GLY A 406 -43.15 -19.91 16.71
N GLY A 407 -42.12 -19.40 16.05
CA GLY A 407 -41.74 -17.99 16.07
C GLY A 407 -41.06 -17.60 17.37
N LYS A 408 -40.15 -18.45 17.88
CA LYS A 408 -39.49 -18.27 19.19
C LYS A 408 -38.71 -16.94 19.32
N TYR A 409 -38.25 -16.38 18.20
CA TYR A 409 -37.54 -15.11 18.18
C TYR A 409 -38.48 -13.90 18.11
N LEU A 410 -39.74 -14.10 17.75
CA LEU A 410 -40.72 -13.03 17.56
C LEU A 410 -41.40 -12.66 18.88
N SER A 411 -41.69 -11.38 19.02
CA SER A 411 -42.52 -10.86 20.10
C SER A 411 -43.96 -11.39 20.00
N PRO A 412 -44.71 -11.49 21.12
CA PRO A 412 -46.10 -11.95 21.10
C PRO A 412 -47.02 -11.11 20.19
N ASP A 413 -46.73 -9.82 20.06
CA ASP A 413 -47.49 -8.85 19.28
C ASP A 413 -47.02 -8.73 17.81
N ALA A 414 -46.01 -9.52 17.40
CA ALA A 414 -45.47 -9.51 16.05
C ALA A 414 -46.53 -9.93 15.01
N ASP A 415 -46.52 -9.30 13.83
CA ASP A 415 -47.41 -9.70 12.73
C ASP A 415 -46.97 -11.04 12.14
N ARG A 416 -47.69 -12.10 12.50
CA ARG A 416 -47.46 -13.47 12.02
C ARG A 416 -48.05 -13.76 10.64
N ARG A 417 -48.64 -12.76 9.96
CA ARG A 417 -49.15 -12.92 8.58
C ARG A 417 -48.02 -13.00 7.56
N VAL A 418 -46.89 -12.36 7.84
CA VAL A 418 -45.70 -12.35 6.99
C VAL A 418 -44.76 -13.45 7.44
N ARG A 419 -44.40 -14.36 6.52
CA ARG A 419 -43.47 -15.44 6.80
C ARG A 419 -42.02 -14.94 6.69
N ASN A 420 -41.25 -15.03 7.77
CA ASN A 420 -39.83 -14.70 7.80
C ASN A 420 -38.96 -15.88 7.32
N LEU A 421 -39.22 -16.32 6.09
CA LEU A 421 -38.40 -17.28 5.37
C LEU A 421 -37.51 -16.52 4.39
N TYR A 422 -36.20 -16.69 4.51
CA TYR A 422 -35.21 -15.96 3.74
C TYR A 422 -34.35 -16.88 2.87
N THR A 423 -33.96 -16.40 1.70
CA THR A 423 -33.03 -17.06 0.79
C THR A 423 -31.72 -16.27 0.72
N LEU A 424 -30.59 -16.96 0.85
CA LEU A 424 -29.26 -16.36 0.83
C LEU A 424 -28.95 -15.78 -0.56
N HIS A 425 -28.62 -14.49 -0.57
CA HIS A 425 -28.33 -13.71 -1.78
C HIS A 425 -26.82 -13.46 -1.98
N SER A 426 -26.12 -13.08 -0.91
CA SER A 426 -24.69 -12.74 -0.97
C SER A 426 -23.93 -13.20 0.28
N VAL A 427 -22.68 -13.59 0.08
CA VAL A 427 -21.70 -13.95 1.11
C VAL A 427 -20.46 -13.08 0.89
N LEU A 428 -20.25 -12.08 1.74
CA LEU A 428 -19.02 -11.31 1.76
C LEU A 428 -17.98 -12.07 2.59
N VAL A 429 -16.79 -12.22 2.03
CA VAL A 429 -15.70 -13.01 2.60
C VAL A 429 -14.52 -12.11 2.90
N HIS A 430 -13.90 -12.34 4.06
CA HIS A 430 -12.62 -11.74 4.42
C HIS A 430 -11.55 -12.81 4.51
N SER A 431 -10.51 -12.67 3.69
CA SER A 431 -9.32 -13.52 3.71
C SER A 431 -8.13 -12.75 4.29
N GLY A 432 -7.56 -13.24 5.39
CA GLY A 432 -6.42 -12.61 6.04
C GLY A 432 -6.56 -12.47 7.55
N GLY A 433 -5.71 -11.63 8.13
CA GLY A 433 -5.64 -11.35 9.57
C GLY A 433 -6.15 -9.96 9.91
N VAL A 434 -5.91 -9.51 11.14
CA VAL A 434 -6.40 -8.21 11.65
C VAL A 434 -5.68 -7.01 11.02
N HIS A 435 -4.39 -7.14 10.73
CA HIS A 435 -3.56 -6.04 10.20
C HIS A 435 -3.49 -6.00 8.66
N GLY A 436 -4.28 -6.85 7.99
CA GLY A 436 -4.21 -7.00 6.55
C GLY A 436 -5.02 -8.19 6.06
N GLY A 437 -5.97 -7.90 5.17
CA GLY A 437 -6.68 -8.92 4.41
C GLY A 437 -7.23 -8.40 3.10
N HIS A 438 -7.98 -9.27 2.44
CA HIS A 438 -8.61 -9.06 1.14
C HIS A 438 -10.09 -9.44 1.22
N TYR A 439 -10.95 -8.56 0.73
CA TYR A 439 -12.40 -8.75 0.70
C TYR A 439 -12.86 -9.09 -0.72
N TYR A 440 -13.77 -10.04 -0.82
CA TYR A 440 -14.50 -10.35 -2.05
C TYR A 440 -15.91 -10.84 -1.72
N ALA A 441 -16.80 -10.89 -2.70
CA ALA A 441 -18.19 -11.31 -2.49
C ALA A 441 -18.59 -12.46 -3.42
N PHE A 442 -19.32 -13.44 -2.89
CA PHE A 442 -20.09 -14.39 -3.69
C PHE A 442 -21.53 -13.90 -3.76
N ILE A 443 -22.09 -13.74 -4.96
CA ILE A 443 -23.43 -13.18 -5.16
C ILE A 443 -24.24 -14.08 -6.09
N ARG A 444 -25.55 -14.18 -5.82
CA ARG A 444 -26.58 -14.76 -6.69
C ARG A 444 -27.54 -13.67 -7.19
N PRO A 445 -27.20 -12.97 -8.29
CA PRO A 445 -27.99 -11.83 -8.79
C PRO A 445 -29.47 -12.13 -9.02
N THR A 446 -29.79 -13.32 -9.52
CA THR A 446 -31.17 -13.75 -9.83
C THR A 446 -31.73 -14.74 -8.83
N LEU A 447 -31.01 -15.00 -7.73
CA LEU A 447 -31.33 -16.07 -6.76
C LEU A 447 -31.51 -17.45 -7.42
N SER A 448 -30.88 -17.68 -8.58
CA SER A 448 -30.77 -19.01 -9.20
C SER A 448 -29.68 -19.85 -8.51
N ASP A 449 -29.45 -21.09 -8.94
CA ASP A 449 -28.41 -21.94 -8.33
C ASP A 449 -26.98 -21.52 -8.71
N GLN A 450 -26.82 -20.60 -9.68
CA GLN A 450 -25.51 -20.14 -10.14
C GLN A 450 -24.95 -19.05 -9.23
N TRP A 451 -23.78 -19.32 -8.66
CA TRP A 451 -23.00 -18.35 -7.89
C TRP A 451 -21.95 -17.65 -8.76
N TYR A 452 -21.68 -16.40 -8.42
CA TYR A 452 -20.62 -15.61 -9.04
C TYR A 452 -19.72 -15.04 -7.95
N LYS A 453 -18.41 -15.22 -8.09
CA LYS A 453 -17.40 -14.58 -7.26
C LYS A 453 -16.99 -13.26 -7.89
N PHE A 454 -17.22 -12.18 -7.17
CA PHE A 454 -16.81 -10.82 -7.48
C PHE A 454 -15.56 -10.50 -6.67
N ASP A 455 -14.41 -10.55 -7.34
CA ASP A 455 -13.08 -10.36 -6.76
C ASP A 455 -12.42 -9.18 -7.48
N ASP A 456 -12.70 -7.97 -6.99
CA ASP A 456 -12.34 -6.70 -7.61
C ASP A 456 -12.68 -6.68 -9.12
N GLU A 457 -11.67 -6.64 -9.99
CA GLU A 457 -11.82 -6.51 -11.44
C GLU A 457 -12.36 -7.78 -12.10
N ARG A 458 -12.31 -8.91 -11.41
CA ARG A 458 -12.60 -10.23 -11.96
C ARG A 458 -13.93 -10.76 -11.44
N VAL A 459 -14.76 -11.24 -12.35
CA VAL A 459 -16.00 -11.94 -12.03
C VAL A 459 -15.95 -13.35 -12.59
N THR A 460 -16.11 -14.37 -11.75
CA THR A 460 -16.04 -15.80 -12.13
C THR A 460 -17.27 -16.56 -11.68
N LYS A 461 -17.73 -17.52 -12.48
CA LYS A 461 -18.76 -18.49 -12.06
C LYS A 461 -18.16 -19.46 -11.06
N GLU A 462 -18.86 -19.71 -9.97
CA GLU A 462 -18.44 -20.64 -8.92
C GLU A 462 -19.58 -21.58 -8.56
N ASP A 463 -19.24 -22.72 -7.95
CA ASP A 463 -20.22 -23.66 -7.43
C ASP A 463 -20.71 -23.26 -6.03
N MET A 464 -21.84 -23.86 -5.62
CA MET A 464 -22.44 -23.60 -4.31
C MET A 464 -21.51 -24.01 -3.16
N LYS A 465 -20.74 -25.10 -3.32
CA LYS A 465 -19.85 -25.61 -2.27
C LYS A 465 -18.76 -24.59 -1.92
N ARG A 466 -18.19 -23.93 -2.92
CA ARG A 466 -17.19 -22.87 -2.76
C ARG A 466 -17.76 -21.59 -2.18
N ALA A 467 -18.96 -21.19 -2.61
CA ALA A 467 -19.60 -19.98 -2.12
C ALA A 467 -20.13 -20.11 -0.68
N LEU A 468 -20.47 -21.34 -0.25
CA LEU A 468 -21.12 -21.63 1.03
C LEU A 468 -20.20 -22.42 1.99
N GLU A 469 -20.02 -23.71 1.74
CA GLU A 469 -19.36 -24.65 2.66
C GLU A 469 -17.90 -24.29 2.94
N GLU A 470 -17.17 -23.87 1.91
CA GLU A 470 -15.76 -23.47 2.06
C GLU A 470 -15.59 -22.16 2.83
N GLN A 471 -16.67 -21.39 3.05
CA GLN A 471 -16.65 -20.10 3.74
C GLN A 471 -17.08 -20.19 5.22
N TYR A 472 -17.39 -21.39 5.73
CA TYR A 472 -17.72 -21.58 7.15
C TYR A 472 -16.53 -21.31 8.09
N GLY A 473 -15.30 -21.44 7.61
CA GLY A 473 -14.09 -21.39 8.45
C GLY A 473 -13.77 -22.76 9.09
N GLY A 474 -12.96 -22.73 10.15
CA GLY A 474 -12.51 -23.91 10.88
C GLY A 474 -11.12 -24.41 10.46
N GLU A 475 -10.77 -25.59 10.98
CA GLU A 475 -9.53 -26.29 10.65
C GLU A 475 -9.78 -27.26 9.49
N GLU A 476 -8.89 -27.27 8.50
CA GLU A 476 -8.90 -28.25 7.43
C GLU A 476 -7.88 -29.35 7.74
N GLU A 477 -8.35 -30.59 7.74
CA GLU A 477 -7.50 -31.77 7.85
C GLU A 477 -7.11 -32.21 6.44
N LEU A 478 -5.81 -32.13 6.12
CA LEU A 478 -5.31 -32.79 4.92
C LEU A 478 -5.41 -34.32 5.11
N PRO A 479 -5.88 -35.07 4.09
CA PRO A 479 -5.87 -36.52 4.16
C PRO A 479 -4.46 -37.05 4.44
N GLN A 480 -4.36 -38.06 5.31
CA GLN A 480 -3.09 -38.63 5.77
C GLN A 480 -2.20 -39.00 4.57
N THR A 481 -1.05 -38.35 4.47
CA THR A 481 -0.08 -38.65 3.41
C THR A 481 0.60 -40.01 3.59
N ASN A 482 0.52 -40.63 4.79
CA ASN A 482 1.12 -41.92 5.13
C ASN A 482 0.28 -42.72 6.19
N PRO A 483 -0.44 -43.79 5.81
CA PRO A 483 -1.05 -44.71 6.78
C PRO A 483 0.04 -45.64 7.35
N GLY A 484 0.63 -45.28 8.49
CA GLY A 484 1.66 -46.12 9.13
C GLY A 484 2.47 -45.46 10.25
N PHE A 485 2.42 -44.14 10.40
CA PHE A 485 2.99 -43.42 11.54
C PHE A 485 1.87 -42.83 12.40
N ASN A 486 1.85 -43.15 13.70
CA ASN A 486 0.93 -42.58 14.68
C ASN A 486 1.29 -41.11 15.01
N ASN A 487 1.30 -40.23 14.01
CA ASN A 487 1.31 -38.79 14.24
C ASN A 487 -0.10 -38.23 14.02
N THR A 488 -0.53 -37.36 14.92
CA THR A 488 -1.80 -36.61 14.80
C THR A 488 -1.87 -35.85 13.47
N PRO A 489 -3.02 -35.81 12.78
CA PRO A 489 -3.19 -35.08 11.52
C PRO A 489 -2.72 -33.62 11.64
N PHE A 490 -2.01 -33.11 10.62
CA PHE A 490 -1.59 -31.71 10.58
C PHE A 490 -2.80 -30.85 10.22
N LYS A 491 -3.37 -30.16 11.23
CA LYS A 491 -4.51 -29.28 11.08
C LYS A 491 -4.01 -27.87 10.76
N PHE A 492 -4.58 -27.21 9.76
CA PHE A 492 -4.33 -25.80 9.53
C PHE A 492 -5.65 -25.02 9.51
N THR A 493 -5.65 -23.82 10.07
CA THR A 493 -6.84 -22.97 10.18
C THR A 493 -7.11 -22.25 8.86
N LYS A 494 -8.35 -22.25 8.39
CA LYS A 494 -8.77 -21.44 7.23
C LYS A 494 -8.82 -19.96 7.60
N TYR A 495 -7.99 -19.16 6.92
CA TYR A 495 -7.95 -17.70 7.10
C TYR A 495 -8.97 -16.94 6.22
N SER A 496 -9.68 -17.65 5.35
CA SER A 496 -10.80 -17.16 4.55
C SER A 496 -12.11 -17.66 5.12
N ASN A 497 -13.02 -16.77 5.47
CA ASN A 497 -14.35 -17.11 5.96
C ASN A 497 -15.34 -15.97 5.76
N ALA A 498 -16.63 -16.31 5.78
CA ALA A 498 -17.71 -15.35 5.63
C ALA A 498 -17.68 -14.31 6.77
N TYR A 499 -17.79 -13.05 6.40
CA TYR A 499 -17.81 -11.90 7.30
C TYR A 499 -19.19 -11.25 7.41
N MET A 500 -19.90 -11.15 6.29
CA MET A 500 -21.25 -10.58 6.25
C MET A 500 -22.13 -11.39 5.29
N LEU A 501 -23.35 -11.68 5.70
CA LEU A 501 -24.34 -12.44 4.94
C LEU A 501 -25.52 -11.54 4.59
N VAL A 502 -26.02 -11.64 3.36
CA VAL A 502 -27.21 -10.91 2.91
C VAL A 502 -28.27 -11.90 2.45
N TYR A 503 -29.43 -11.80 3.07
CA TYR A 503 -30.60 -12.65 2.87
C TYR A 503 -31.77 -11.83 2.34
N ILE A 504 -32.59 -12.40 1.45
CA ILE A 504 -33.80 -11.77 0.90
C ILE A 504 -35.02 -12.59 1.30
N ARG A 505 -36.07 -11.94 1.82
CA ARG A 505 -37.30 -12.62 2.21
C ARG A 505 -38.01 -13.19 0.97
N GLU A 506 -38.41 -14.45 1.05
CA GLU A 506 -39.00 -15.15 -0.11
C GLU A 506 -40.30 -14.50 -0.59
N SER A 507 -41.13 -13.97 0.32
CA SER A 507 -42.38 -13.26 -0.05
C SER A 507 -42.15 -11.93 -0.75
N ASP A 508 -41.00 -11.28 -0.53
CA ASP A 508 -40.66 -9.98 -1.11
C ASP A 508 -39.76 -10.12 -2.36
N LYS A 509 -39.38 -11.35 -2.72
CA LYS A 509 -38.43 -11.67 -3.79
C LYS A 509 -38.73 -10.97 -5.12
N ASP A 510 -39.96 -11.05 -5.61
CA ASP A 510 -40.36 -10.47 -6.90
C ASP A 510 -40.32 -8.94 -6.88
N LYS A 511 -40.53 -8.33 -5.70
CA LYS A 511 -40.43 -6.88 -5.51
C LYS A 511 -38.96 -6.43 -5.47
N ILE A 512 -38.10 -7.20 -4.80
CA ILE A 512 -36.68 -6.85 -4.60
C ILE A 512 -35.85 -7.15 -5.85
N ILE A 513 -36.02 -8.32 -6.47
CA ILE A 513 -35.35 -8.77 -7.70
C ILE A 513 -36.18 -8.31 -8.91
N CYS A 514 -36.44 -7.01 -9.01
CA CYS A 514 -37.20 -6.42 -10.10
C CYS A 514 -36.34 -6.15 -11.35
N ASN A 515 -36.98 -5.97 -12.51
CA ASN A 515 -36.28 -5.51 -13.71
C ASN A 515 -35.92 -4.03 -13.58
N VAL A 516 -34.73 -3.66 -14.07
CA VAL A 516 -34.23 -2.28 -14.12
C VAL A 516 -33.74 -2.00 -15.53
N ASP A 517 -34.50 -1.18 -16.24
CA ASP A 517 -34.27 -0.90 -17.66
C ASP A 517 -33.70 0.52 -17.85
N GLU A 518 -33.28 0.85 -19.08
CA GLU A 518 -32.81 2.20 -19.43
C GLU A 518 -33.83 3.32 -19.12
N LYS A 519 -35.12 2.98 -19.05
CA LYS A 519 -36.21 3.93 -18.75
C LYS A 519 -36.22 4.38 -17.28
N ASP A 520 -35.63 3.60 -16.39
CA ASP A 520 -35.52 3.95 -14.97
C ASP A 520 -34.37 4.95 -14.72
N ILE A 521 -33.55 5.23 -15.73
CA ILE A 521 -32.39 6.11 -15.67
C ILE A 521 -32.77 7.47 -16.28
N ALA A 522 -32.57 8.55 -15.52
CA ALA A 522 -32.88 9.90 -15.98
C ALA A 522 -32.19 10.26 -17.31
N GLU A 523 -32.90 10.99 -18.19
CA GLU A 523 -32.43 11.30 -19.54
C GLU A 523 -31.12 12.10 -19.55
N HIS A 524 -31.01 13.15 -18.73
CA HIS A 524 -29.80 13.95 -18.62
C HIS A 524 -28.58 13.14 -18.18
N LEU A 525 -28.78 12.12 -17.33
CA LEU A 525 -27.71 11.22 -16.88
C LEU A 525 -27.25 10.29 -18.02
N ARG A 526 -28.19 9.76 -18.81
CA ARG A 526 -27.88 8.91 -19.97
C ARG A 526 -27.10 9.67 -21.03
N GLU A 527 -27.54 10.87 -21.39
CA GLU A 527 -26.86 11.71 -22.38
C GLU A 527 -25.44 12.08 -21.93
N ARG A 528 -25.29 12.51 -20.67
CA ARG A 528 -23.98 12.83 -20.08
C ARG A 528 -23.02 11.66 -20.14
N LEU A 529 -23.43 10.49 -19.63
CA LEU A 529 -22.55 9.33 -19.52
C LEU A 529 -22.20 8.73 -20.88
N LYS A 530 -23.13 8.81 -21.85
CA LYS A 530 -22.85 8.43 -23.23
C LYS A 530 -21.81 9.35 -23.87
N LYS A 531 -21.94 10.67 -23.68
CA LYS A 531 -20.93 11.65 -24.14
C LYS A 531 -19.56 11.41 -23.49
N GLU A 532 -19.51 11.16 -22.19
CA GLU A 532 -18.26 10.84 -21.47
C GLU A 532 -17.59 9.56 -22.03
N GLN A 533 -18.38 8.55 -22.38
CA GLN A 533 -17.90 7.32 -23.00
C GLN A 533 -17.35 7.57 -24.42
N GLU A 534 -18.08 8.33 -25.24
CA GLU A 534 -17.66 8.72 -26.60
C GLU A 534 -16.35 9.54 -26.57
N GLU A 535 -16.21 10.50 -25.66
CA GLU A 535 -14.98 11.27 -25.48
C GLU A 535 -13.80 10.39 -25.05
N LYS A 536 -14.04 9.40 -24.18
CA LYS A 536 -13.02 8.46 -23.72
C LYS A 536 -12.57 7.53 -24.86
N GLU A 537 -13.50 7.09 -25.70
CA GLU A 537 -13.20 6.31 -26.90
C GLU A 537 -12.44 7.15 -27.93
N HIS A 538 -12.84 8.41 -28.12
CA HIS A 538 -12.10 9.37 -28.94
C HIS A 538 -10.65 9.53 -28.45
N LYS A 539 -10.43 9.77 -27.15
CA LYS A 539 -9.09 9.84 -26.56
C LYS A 539 -8.31 8.53 -26.70
N LYS A 540 -8.97 7.38 -26.60
CA LYS A 540 -8.33 6.07 -26.82
C LYS A 540 -7.90 5.91 -28.28
N LYS A 541 -8.75 6.37 -29.22
CA LYS A 541 -8.45 6.40 -30.65
C LYS A 541 -7.30 7.36 -30.95
N GLU A 542 -7.29 8.58 -30.39
CA GLU A 542 -6.18 9.52 -30.50
C GLU A 542 -4.87 8.93 -29.97
N LYS A 543 -4.89 8.20 -28.85
CA LYS A 543 -3.71 7.50 -28.33
C LYS A 543 -3.24 6.38 -29.26
N ALA A 544 -4.17 5.62 -29.85
CA ALA A 544 -3.85 4.60 -30.83
C ALA A 544 -3.27 5.22 -32.12
N GLU A 545 -3.80 6.35 -32.56
CA GLU A 545 -3.28 7.13 -33.69
C GLU A 545 -1.91 7.73 -33.37
N ALA A 546 -1.69 8.26 -32.16
CA ALA A 546 -0.39 8.75 -31.71
C ALA A 546 0.69 7.66 -31.77
N HIS A 547 0.33 6.40 -31.53
CA HIS A 547 1.24 5.26 -31.68
C HIS A 547 1.74 5.04 -33.13
N LEU A 548 1.05 5.58 -34.14
CA LEU A 548 1.48 5.55 -35.55
C LEU A 548 2.55 6.59 -35.88
N TYR A 549 2.79 7.56 -35.00
CA TYR A 549 3.78 8.62 -35.18
C TYR A 549 5.04 8.37 -34.34
N THR A 550 6.15 8.96 -34.77
CA THR A 550 7.42 9.00 -34.05
C THR A 550 7.97 10.42 -34.04
N ILE A 551 8.80 10.73 -33.06
CA ILE A 551 9.49 12.01 -32.96
C ILE A 551 10.93 11.82 -33.44
N ILE A 552 11.37 12.70 -34.33
CA ILE A 552 12.76 12.83 -34.77
C ILE A 552 13.29 14.18 -34.30
N LYS A 553 14.43 14.19 -33.62
CA LYS A 553 15.13 15.41 -33.17
C LYS A 553 16.37 15.60 -34.04
N VAL A 554 16.53 16.78 -34.63
CA VAL A 554 17.60 17.06 -35.61
C VAL A 554 18.41 18.27 -35.15
N ALA A 555 19.64 18.02 -34.68
CA ALA A 555 20.57 19.05 -34.26
C ALA A 555 21.45 19.53 -35.42
N ARG A 556 21.79 20.82 -35.43
CA ARG A 556 22.65 21.50 -36.41
C ARG A 556 23.77 22.27 -35.71
N ASP A 557 24.79 22.67 -36.46
CA ASP A 557 25.89 23.49 -35.94
C ASP A 557 25.41 24.77 -35.23
N ASP A 558 24.30 25.37 -35.70
CA ASP A 558 23.65 26.53 -35.05
C ASP A 558 23.16 26.21 -33.63
N ASP A 559 22.52 25.05 -33.44
CA ASP A 559 21.99 24.63 -32.15
C ASP A 559 23.13 24.37 -31.15
N LEU A 560 24.23 23.79 -31.62
CA LEU A 560 25.46 23.57 -30.85
C LEU A 560 26.07 24.92 -30.40
N ALA A 561 26.17 25.88 -31.33
CA ALA A 561 26.68 27.22 -31.05
C ALA A 561 25.80 28.04 -30.08
N GLU A 562 24.49 27.84 -30.14
CA GLU A 562 23.55 28.57 -29.29
C GLU A 562 23.56 28.07 -27.84
N GLN A 563 23.71 26.75 -27.64
CA GLN A 563 23.59 26.09 -26.34
C GLN A 563 24.91 25.98 -25.56
N ILE A 564 26.02 25.67 -26.25
CA ILE A 564 27.32 25.45 -25.59
C ILE A 564 27.82 26.78 -24.98
N GLY A 565 28.11 26.75 -23.68
CA GLY A 565 28.57 27.91 -22.90
C GLY A 565 27.49 28.65 -22.12
N LYS A 566 26.22 28.34 -22.37
CA LYS A 566 25.07 28.94 -21.69
C LYS A 566 24.30 27.91 -20.89
N ASP A 567 23.63 27.01 -21.61
CA ASP A 567 22.77 25.98 -21.03
C ASP A 567 23.53 24.67 -20.79
N ILE A 568 24.60 24.46 -21.56
CA ILE A 568 25.36 23.21 -21.61
C ILE A 568 26.83 23.53 -21.70
N TYR A 569 27.63 22.82 -20.91
CA TYR A 569 29.09 22.93 -20.96
C TYR A 569 29.74 21.63 -21.43
N PHE A 570 29.15 20.49 -21.06
CA PHE A 570 29.57 19.15 -21.47
C PHE A 570 28.63 18.55 -22.53
N ASP A 571 29.17 17.80 -23.47
CA ASP A 571 28.51 17.26 -24.66
C ASP A 571 28.14 18.33 -25.70
N LEU A 572 27.53 17.94 -26.83
CA LEU A 572 27.27 18.85 -27.94
C LEU A 572 25.96 19.63 -27.82
N VAL A 573 24.88 19.00 -27.33
CA VAL A 573 23.53 19.59 -27.38
C VAL A 573 22.53 18.89 -26.46
N ASP A 574 21.60 19.65 -25.90
CA ASP A 574 20.41 19.17 -25.20
C ASP A 574 19.32 18.99 -26.24
N HIS A 575 19.02 17.72 -26.50
CA HIS A 575 18.07 17.32 -27.52
C HIS A 575 16.64 17.78 -27.20
N ASP A 576 16.32 18.11 -25.95
CA ASP A 576 14.99 18.61 -25.58
C ASP A 576 14.77 20.07 -26.02
N LYS A 577 15.86 20.81 -26.28
CA LYS A 577 15.83 22.18 -26.82
C LYS A 577 15.99 22.24 -28.34
N VAL A 578 16.19 21.10 -29.00
CA VAL A 578 16.39 21.00 -30.45
C VAL A 578 15.05 20.85 -31.20
N ARG A 579 15.00 21.32 -32.45
CA ARG A 579 13.81 21.18 -33.31
C ARG A 579 13.38 19.72 -33.44
N SER A 580 12.12 19.48 -33.09
CA SER A 580 11.48 18.16 -33.09
C SER A 580 10.46 18.04 -34.21
N PHE A 581 10.47 16.91 -34.91
CA PHE A 581 9.59 16.60 -36.03
C PHE A 581 8.71 15.40 -35.68
N ARG A 582 7.38 15.61 -35.69
CA ARG A 582 6.40 14.53 -35.51
C ARG A 582 6.04 13.95 -36.88
N ILE A 583 6.50 12.73 -37.13
CA ILE A 583 6.45 12.09 -38.44
C ILE A 583 5.77 10.72 -38.35
N GLN A 584 5.02 10.33 -39.38
CA GLN A 584 4.40 9.00 -39.46
C GLN A 584 5.48 7.91 -39.62
N LYS A 585 5.39 6.81 -38.86
CA LYS A 585 6.42 5.75 -38.85
C LYS A 585 6.64 5.11 -40.23
N GLN A 586 5.61 5.06 -41.08
CA GLN A 586 5.64 4.41 -42.38
C GLN A 586 6.30 5.22 -43.50
N ILE A 587 6.50 6.53 -43.35
CA ILE A 587 7.13 7.31 -44.44
C ILE A 587 8.60 6.95 -44.57
N THR A 588 9.15 7.05 -45.78
CA THR A 588 10.57 6.81 -46.03
C THR A 588 11.40 7.99 -45.54
N PHE A 589 12.66 7.73 -45.20
CA PHE A 589 13.57 8.76 -44.72
C PHE A 589 13.86 9.82 -45.81
N ASN A 590 13.90 9.44 -47.09
CA ASN A 590 14.00 10.40 -48.20
C ASN A 590 12.88 11.44 -48.22
N VAL A 591 11.62 11.02 -47.94
CA VAL A 591 10.50 11.96 -47.83
C VAL A 591 10.69 12.87 -46.61
N PHE A 592 11.25 12.35 -45.51
CA PHE A 592 11.61 13.20 -44.37
C PHE A 592 12.69 14.25 -44.71
N LYS A 593 13.68 13.94 -45.57
CA LYS A 593 14.67 14.92 -46.04
C LYS A 593 14.04 16.11 -46.77
N GLU A 594 12.94 15.88 -47.50
CA GLU A 594 12.18 16.95 -48.15
C GLU A 594 11.49 17.87 -47.12
N GLU A 595 10.96 17.32 -46.02
CA GLU A 595 10.40 18.11 -44.93
C GLU A 595 11.47 18.95 -44.24
N ILE A 596 12.67 18.40 -44.01
CA ILE A 596 13.83 19.15 -43.51
C ILE A 596 14.23 20.26 -44.51
N ALA A 597 14.18 19.99 -45.81
CA ALA A 597 14.52 20.98 -46.83
C ALA A 597 13.56 22.19 -46.81
N LYS A 598 12.27 21.94 -46.57
CA LYS A 598 11.26 22.99 -46.43
C LYS A 598 11.45 23.79 -45.15
N GLU A 599 11.71 23.11 -44.04
CA GLU A 599 11.81 23.74 -42.72
C GLU A 599 13.08 24.60 -42.58
N PHE A 600 14.23 24.06 -42.97
CA PHE A 600 15.52 24.74 -42.78
C PHE A 600 16.04 25.45 -44.03
N GLY A 601 15.34 25.30 -45.18
CA GLY A 601 15.77 25.92 -46.44
C GLY A 601 17.02 25.29 -47.06
N ILE A 602 17.35 24.05 -46.68
CA ILE A 602 18.57 23.34 -47.13
C ILE A 602 18.18 22.26 -48.13
N PRO A 603 18.50 22.40 -49.42
CA PRO A 603 18.16 21.38 -50.42
C PRO A 603 18.66 19.97 -50.07
N VAL A 604 17.88 18.95 -50.42
CA VAL A 604 18.12 17.53 -50.05
C VAL A 604 19.53 17.05 -50.42
N GLN A 605 20.06 17.50 -51.55
CA GLN A 605 21.40 17.14 -52.04
C GLN A 605 22.56 17.70 -51.19
N PHE A 606 22.29 18.65 -50.31
CA PHE A 606 23.26 19.27 -49.41
C PHE A 606 23.10 18.81 -47.95
N GLN A 607 22.21 17.82 -47.71
CA GLN A 607 21.95 17.27 -46.38
C GLN A 607 22.66 15.93 -46.19
N ARG A 608 23.50 15.82 -45.17
CA ARG A 608 24.02 14.53 -44.67
C ARG A 608 23.62 14.33 -43.21
N PHE A 609 22.91 13.25 -42.93
CA PHE A 609 22.46 12.93 -41.58
C PHE A 609 23.38 11.93 -40.90
N TRP A 610 23.69 12.20 -39.64
CA TRP A 610 24.46 11.33 -38.75
C TRP A 610 23.57 10.75 -37.67
N LEU A 611 23.75 9.46 -37.42
CA LEU A 611 23.13 8.78 -36.29
C LEU A 611 23.82 9.20 -34.99
N TRP A 612 23.01 9.59 -34.02
CA TRP A 612 23.46 9.86 -32.67
C TRP A 612 23.37 8.60 -31.83
N ALA A 613 24.48 8.14 -31.25
CA ALA A 613 24.54 6.88 -30.52
C ALA A 613 25.04 7.08 -29.09
N LYS A 614 24.50 6.27 -28.16
CA LYS A 614 25.03 6.16 -26.79
C LYS A 614 26.32 5.34 -26.81
N ARG A 615 27.38 5.87 -26.22
CA ARG A 615 28.66 5.18 -26.05
C ARG A 615 28.74 4.46 -24.71
N GLN A 616 29.79 3.65 -24.51
CA GLN A 616 29.99 2.87 -23.28
C GLN A 616 30.19 3.75 -22.03
N ASN A 617 30.79 4.93 -22.20
CA ASN A 617 30.97 5.96 -21.16
C ASN A 617 29.69 6.79 -20.90
N HIS A 618 28.54 6.35 -21.41
CA HIS A 618 27.23 7.00 -21.29
C HIS A 618 27.10 8.38 -21.94
N THR A 619 28.09 8.85 -22.71
CA THR A 619 27.93 10.04 -23.56
C THR A 619 27.12 9.69 -24.81
N TYR A 620 26.49 10.70 -25.40
CA TYR A 620 25.76 10.55 -26.65
C TYR A 620 26.48 11.39 -27.69
N ARG A 621 26.99 10.79 -28.77
CA ARG A 621 27.71 11.52 -29.82
C ARG A 621 27.26 11.10 -31.23
N PRO A 622 27.40 11.97 -32.25
CA PRO A 622 27.29 11.58 -33.66
C PRO A 622 28.33 10.49 -33.96
N ASN A 623 27.91 9.31 -34.42
CA ASN A 623 28.81 8.18 -34.61
C ASN A 623 29.13 7.94 -36.10
N ARG A 624 28.11 7.89 -36.96
CA ARG A 624 28.30 7.63 -38.39
C ARG A 624 27.18 8.26 -39.23
N PRO A 625 27.44 8.55 -40.52
CA PRO A 625 26.40 8.95 -41.44
C PRO A 625 25.42 7.80 -41.74
N LEU A 626 24.19 8.16 -42.11
CA LEU A 626 23.22 7.22 -42.68
C LEU A 626 23.71 6.72 -44.04
N THR A 627 23.52 5.44 -44.29
CA THR A 627 23.84 4.83 -45.59
C THR A 627 22.73 5.08 -46.60
N PRO A 628 23.01 5.06 -47.92
CA PRO A 628 21.97 5.20 -48.94
C PRO A 628 20.85 4.15 -48.82
N LEU A 629 21.18 2.93 -48.40
CA LEU A 629 20.18 1.89 -48.16
C LEU A 629 19.27 2.23 -46.98
N GLU A 630 19.84 2.76 -45.89
CA GLU A 630 19.07 3.22 -44.73
C GLU A 630 18.15 4.39 -45.09
N GLU A 631 18.60 5.36 -45.90
CA GLU A 631 17.76 6.49 -46.34
C GLU A 631 16.52 6.06 -47.18
N THR A 632 16.54 4.86 -47.76
CA THR A 632 15.37 4.29 -48.47
C THR A 632 14.35 3.62 -47.56
N GLN A 633 14.70 3.32 -46.31
CA GLN A 633 13.82 2.63 -45.37
C GLN A 633 12.79 3.58 -44.73
N SER A 634 11.78 2.99 -44.08
CA SER A 634 10.83 3.76 -43.27
C SER A 634 11.51 4.36 -42.03
N VAL A 635 11.07 5.54 -41.61
CA VAL A 635 11.55 6.18 -40.37
C VAL A 635 11.33 5.27 -39.16
N GLY A 636 10.21 4.54 -39.12
CA GLY A 636 9.90 3.57 -38.07
C GLY A 636 10.94 2.46 -37.97
N THR A 637 11.33 1.89 -39.10
CA THR A 637 12.38 0.85 -39.17
C THR A 637 13.74 1.40 -38.77
N LEU A 638 14.11 2.59 -39.25
CA LEU A 638 15.37 3.24 -38.86
C LEU A 638 15.44 3.51 -37.35
N ARG A 639 14.33 3.91 -36.74
CA ARG A 639 14.23 4.06 -35.28
C ARG A 639 14.56 2.76 -34.55
N GLU A 640 14.02 1.64 -35.02
CA GLU A 640 14.21 0.32 -34.40
C GLU A 640 15.64 -0.21 -34.58
N VAL A 641 16.25 0.02 -35.75
CA VAL A 641 17.63 -0.38 -36.02
C VAL A 641 18.64 0.46 -35.22
N SER A 642 18.35 1.75 -35.03
CA SER A 642 19.20 2.66 -34.25
C SER A 642 19.12 2.38 -32.74
N ASN A 643 17.95 1.98 -32.21
CA ASN A 643 17.70 1.86 -30.76
C ASN A 643 17.68 0.40 -30.27
N LYS A 644 18.85 -0.17 -29.93
CA LYS A 644 18.91 -1.44 -29.16
C LYS A 644 18.51 -1.29 -27.68
N VAL A 645 18.35 -0.06 -27.18
CA VAL A 645 17.96 0.25 -25.81
C VAL A 645 16.83 1.28 -25.84
N HIS A 646 15.73 0.95 -25.16
CA HIS A 646 14.46 1.66 -24.96
C HIS A 646 14.48 3.21 -24.96
N ASN A 647 14.70 3.86 -26.10
CA ASN A 647 14.38 5.28 -26.31
C ASN A 647 13.27 5.42 -27.37
N ALA A 648 12.25 6.21 -27.07
CA ALA A 648 11.08 6.42 -27.91
C ALA A 648 11.33 7.36 -29.12
N GLU A 649 12.52 7.96 -29.23
CA GLU A 649 12.85 9.03 -30.17
C GLU A 649 14.08 8.68 -31.03
N LEU A 650 14.12 9.21 -32.26
CA LEU A 650 15.29 9.15 -33.15
C LEU A 650 16.05 10.47 -33.09
N ARG A 651 17.35 10.44 -32.77
CA ARG A 651 18.21 11.63 -32.66
C ARG A 651 19.23 11.65 -33.79
N LEU A 652 19.32 12.78 -34.49
CA LEU A 652 20.17 12.94 -35.66
C LEU A 652 20.95 14.26 -35.59
N PHE A 653 22.13 14.26 -36.18
CA PHE A 653 22.89 15.47 -36.48
C PHE A 653 22.86 15.73 -37.99
N LEU A 654 22.51 16.94 -38.40
CA LEU A 654 22.47 17.36 -39.79
C LEU A 654 23.77 18.11 -40.13
N GLU A 655 24.64 17.45 -40.89
CA GLU A 655 25.84 18.04 -41.47
C GLU A 655 25.47 18.83 -42.73
N VAL A 656 25.85 20.11 -42.72
CA VAL A 656 25.69 21.04 -43.84
C VAL A 656 27.04 21.71 -44.09
N GLU A 657 27.53 21.60 -45.32
CA GLU A 657 28.80 22.22 -45.72
C GLU A 657 28.53 23.56 -46.40
N LEU A 658 29.27 24.61 -46.00
CA LEU A 658 29.12 25.96 -46.56
C LEU A 658 30.29 26.32 -47.47
N GLY A 659 29.99 26.83 -48.66
CA GLY A 659 30.97 27.39 -49.58
C GLY A 659 31.56 28.73 -49.10
N LEU A 660 32.53 29.26 -49.85
CA LEU A 660 33.17 30.56 -49.55
C LEU A 660 32.18 31.73 -49.60
N ASP A 661 31.06 31.57 -50.30
CA ASP A 661 29.94 32.50 -50.39
C ASP A 661 28.87 32.27 -49.31
N LEU A 662 29.16 31.43 -48.32
CA LEU A 662 28.28 31.02 -47.23
C LEU A 662 27.00 30.30 -47.68
N ARG A 663 26.98 29.74 -48.90
CA ARG A 663 25.86 28.93 -49.41
C ARG A 663 26.10 27.43 -49.18
N PRO A 664 25.05 26.63 -48.93
CA PRO A 664 25.19 25.19 -48.81
C PRO A 664 25.74 24.56 -50.08
N ILE A 665 26.73 23.69 -49.94
CA ILE A 665 27.32 22.88 -51.01
C ILE A 665 27.17 21.39 -50.69
N ALA A 666 27.36 20.54 -51.70
CA ALA A 666 27.30 19.09 -51.50
C ALA A 666 28.42 18.65 -50.55
N PRO A 667 28.09 17.93 -49.45
CA PRO A 667 29.11 17.52 -48.49
C PRO A 667 30.06 16.52 -49.15
N PRO A 668 31.39 16.66 -48.98
CA PRO A 668 32.38 15.81 -49.65
C PRO A 668 32.29 14.37 -49.14
N ASP A 669 32.54 13.39 -50.00
CA ASP A 669 32.49 11.97 -49.62
C ASP A 669 33.42 11.66 -48.44
N LYS A 670 32.88 11.07 -47.37
CA LYS A 670 33.66 10.64 -46.20
C LYS A 670 34.44 9.37 -46.56
N MET A 671 35.77 9.45 -46.58
CA MET A 671 36.61 8.26 -46.70
C MET A 671 36.66 7.50 -45.37
N LYS A 672 37.01 6.20 -45.41
CA LYS A 672 37.17 5.39 -44.19
C LYS A 672 38.23 5.92 -43.23
N GLU A 673 39.20 6.68 -43.74
CA GLU A 673 40.26 7.27 -42.93
C GLU A 673 39.88 8.63 -42.35
N ASP A 674 38.76 9.22 -42.76
CA ASP A 674 38.29 10.51 -42.25
C ASP A 674 37.52 10.31 -40.94
N ILE A 675 37.81 11.15 -39.95
CA ILE A 675 37.06 11.25 -38.69
C ILE A 675 36.52 12.68 -38.55
N LEU A 676 35.28 12.81 -38.09
CA LEU A 676 34.64 14.08 -37.79
C LEU A 676 34.85 14.45 -36.31
N LEU A 677 35.60 15.53 -36.06
CA LEU A 677 35.84 16.07 -34.73
C LEU A 677 35.12 17.41 -34.53
N PHE A 678 34.65 17.64 -33.30
CA PHE A 678 34.00 18.87 -32.88
C PHE A 678 34.93 19.66 -31.95
N PHE A 679 34.91 20.99 -32.03
CA PHE A 679 35.86 21.82 -31.32
C PHE A 679 35.16 22.84 -30.42
N LYS A 680 35.58 22.86 -29.15
CA LYS A 680 35.17 23.86 -28.17
C LYS A 680 36.37 24.72 -27.77
N HIS A 681 36.16 26.02 -27.66
CA HIS A 681 37.19 26.97 -27.27
C HIS A 681 36.89 27.48 -25.86
N TYR A 682 37.86 27.35 -24.95
CA TYR A 682 37.78 27.87 -23.58
C TYR A 682 38.62 29.13 -23.42
N ASN A 683 38.04 30.16 -22.78
CA ASN A 683 38.73 31.38 -22.38
C ASN A 683 38.76 31.50 -20.84
N PRO A 684 39.91 31.23 -20.20
CA PRO A 684 40.07 31.36 -18.74
C PRO A 684 39.78 32.77 -18.19
N GLU A 685 40.06 33.83 -18.95
CA GLU A 685 39.84 35.22 -18.49
C GLU A 685 38.36 35.55 -18.34
N LYS A 686 37.50 34.92 -19.15
CA LYS A 686 36.06 35.15 -19.18
C LYS A 686 35.26 34.01 -18.54
N GLU A 687 35.93 32.94 -18.14
CA GLU A 687 35.32 31.68 -17.73
C GLU A 687 34.27 31.18 -18.75
N GLU A 688 34.55 31.36 -20.04
CA GLU A 688 33.61 31.12 -21.14
C GLU A 688 34.08 29.96 -22.02
N LEU A 689 33.22 28.95 -22.20
CA LEU A 689 33.40 27.84 -23.13
C LEU A 689 32.43 28.00 -24.29
N ARG A 690 32.88 27.96 -25.53
CA ARG A 690 32.02 28.11 -26.71
C ARG A 690 32.32 27.08 -27.79
N PHE A 691 31.31 26.73 -28.57
CA PHE A 691 31.52 25.95 -29.79
C PHE A 691 32.16 26.81 -30.89
N VAL A 692 33.16 26.30 -31.59
CA VAL A 692 33.84 27.02 -32.68
C VAL A 692 33.76 26.33 -34.04
N GLY A 693 33.25 25.09 -34.08
CA GLY A 693 32.98 24.36 -35.32
C GLY A 693 33.44 22.92 -35.29
N ARG A 694 33.38 22.28 -36.46
CA ARG A 694 33.75 20.87 -36.70
C ARG A 694 34.75 20.77 -37.85
N LEU A 695 35.60 19.74 -37.84
CA LEU A 695 36.54 19.45 -38.94
C LEU A 695 36.61 17.96 -39.23
N PHE A 696 36.75 17.62 -40.52
CA PHE A 696 37.22 16.31 -40.93
C PHE A 696 38.76 16.27 -40.88
N VAL A 697 39.30 15.28 -40.20
CA VAL A 697 40.74 15.02 -40.15
C VAL A 697 41.04 13.58 -40.56
N LYS A 698 42.27 13.32 -41.04
CA LYS A 698 42.71 11.96 -41.32
C LYS A 698 43.06 11.26 -40.00
N SER A 699 42.55 10.06 -39.77
CA SER A 699 42.82 9.26 -38.57
C SER A 699 44.31 8.97 -38.35
N THR A 700 45.11 8.97 -39.43
CA THR A 700 46.57 8.83 -39.42
C THR A 700 47.33 10.16 -39.32
N GLY A 701 46.64 11.30 -39.46
CA GLY A 701 47.21 12.64 -39.27
C GLY A 701 47.40 12.98 -37.80
N LYS A 702 48.08 14.08 -37.52
CA LYS A 702 48.45 14.53 -36.17
C LYS A 702 47.76 15.85 -35.80
N PRO A 703 47.40 16.09 -34.52
CA PRO A 703 46.80 17.37 -34.11
C PRO A 703 47.66 18.59 -34.44
N ILE A 704 48.99 18.45 -34.46
CA ILE A 704 49.90 19.54 -34.85
C ILE A 704 49.61 20.09 -36.27
N GLU A 705 49.06 19.27 -37.16
CA GLU A 705 48.76 19.65 -38.55
C GLU A 705 47.54 20.58 -38.68
N ILE A 706 46.69 20.65 -37.64
CA ILE A 706 45.46 21.45 -37.65
C ILE A 706 45.52 22.69 -36.74
N LEU A 707 46.61 22.91 -35.99
CA LEU A 707 46.69 24.00 -35.01
C LEU A 707 46.44 25.38 -35.63
N SER A 708 47.02 25.65 -36.80
CA SER A 708 46.81 26.93 -37.50
C SER A 708 45.32 27.16 -37.87
N LYS A 709 44.59 26.08 -38.18
CA LYS A 709 43.14 26.15 -38.42
C LYS A 709 42.37 26.43 -37.13
N LEU A 710 42.72 25.76 -36.03
CA LEU A 710 42.10 25.98 -34.72
C LEU A 710 42.35 27.40 -34.21
N ASN A 711 43.56 27.92 -34.38
CA ASN A 711 43.91 29.31 -34.08
C ASN A 711 43.03 30.26 -34.89
N LYS A 712 42.88 30.03 -36.20
CA LYS A 712 41.97 30.83 -37.03
C LYS A 712 40.52 30.78 -36.55
N MET A 713 40.01 29.60 -36.15
CA MET A 713 38.65 29.42 -35.65
C MET A 713 38.42 30.13 -34.31
N ALA A 714 39.43 30.17 -33.44
CA ALA A 714 39.38 30.91 -32.18
C ALA A 714 39.63 32.43 -32.32
N GLY A 715 40.12 32.89 -33.48
CA GLY A 715 40.50 34.28 -33.72
C GLY A 715 41.91 34.64 -33.21
N TYR A 716 42.80 33.66 -33.13
CA TYR A 716 44.19 33.82 -32.67
C TYR A 716 45.19 34.02 -33.81
N ALA A 717 46.42 34.40 -33.45
CA ALA A 717 47.54 34.41 -34.38
C ALA A 717 47.81 32.97 -34.90
N PRO A 718 48.19 32.78 -36.17
CA PRO A 718 48.38 31.44 -36.75
C PRO A 718 49.37 30.55 -36.01
N ASP A 719 50.37 31.15 -35.38
CA ASP A 719 51.48 30.55 -34.63
C ASP A 719 51.28 30.58 -33.11
N GLU A 720 50.10 31.02 -32.62
CA GLU A 720 49.76 31.01 -31.20
C GLU A 720 49.86 29.59 -30.62
N GLU A 721 50.50 29.46 -29.45
CA GLU A 721 50.59 28.19 -28.74
C GLU A 721 49.28 27.88 -27.98
N ILE A 722 48.66 26.74 -28.32
CA ILE A 722 47.40 26.30 -27.71
C ILE A 722 47.53 24.92 -27.08
N ASN A 723 46.78 24.66 -26.02
CA ASN A 723 46.66 23.34 -25.39
C ASN A 723 45.35 22.68 -25.84
N LEU A 724 45.40 21.36 -26.06
CA LEU A 724 44.29 20.56 -26.55
C LEU A 724 43.90 19.54 -25.48
N TYR A 725 42.60 19.35 -25.27
CA TYR A 725 42.03 18.41 -24.33
C TYR A 725 40.88 17.63 -24.99
N GLU A 726 40.77 16.35 -24.70
CA GLU A 726 39.65 15.51 -25.13
C GLU A 726 38.56 15.53 -24.06
N GLU A 727 37.32 15.79 -24.47
CA GLU A 727 36.16 15.70 -23.58
C GLU A 727 35.53 14.30 -23.66
N ILE A 728 35.84 13.46 -22.66
CA ILE A 728 35.56 12.02 -22.67
C ILE A 728 34.27 11.68 -21.91
N LYS A 729 34.14 12.12 -20.65
CA LYS A 729 33.06 11.70 -19.74
C LYS A 729 32.75 12.79 -18.69
N PHE A 730 31.50 12.85 -18.24
CA PHE A 730 31.05 13.82 -17.22
C PHE A 730 30.59 13.14 -15.92
N GLU A 731 29.82 12.06 -16.02
CA GLU A 731 29.20 11.38 -14.88
C GLU A 731 29.77 9.96 -14.73
N PRO A 732 30.14 9.50 -13.51
CA PRO A 732 29.97 10.15 -12.21
C PRO A 732 31.08 11.16 -11.87
N SER A 733 32.07 11.31 -12.75
CA SER A 733 33.20 12.21 -12.58
C SER A 733 33.67 12.72 -13.92
N VAL A 734 34.11 13.97 -13.96
CA VAL A 734 34.66 14.61 -15.16
C VAL A 734 35.96 13.92 -15.58
N MET A 735 36.05 13.56 -16.85
CA MET A 735 37.25 13.04 -17.49
C MET A 735 37.50 13.89 -18.74
N CYS A 736 38.50 14.75 -18.64
CA CYS A 736 38.97 15.60 -19.72
C CYS A 736 40.50 15.55 -19.76
N GLU A 737 41.07 14.93 -20.79
CA GLU A 737 42.48 14.54 -20.81
C GLU A 737 43.29 15.35 -21.84
N PRO A 738 44.55 15.72 -21.57
CA PRO A 738 45.38 16.44 -22.53
C PRO A 738 45.72 15.58 -23.75
N ILE A 739 45.65 16.18 -24.94
CA ILE A 739 45.96 15.50 -26.20
C ILE A 739 47.42 15.79 -26.60
N ASP A 740 48.21 14.74 -26.79
CA ASP A 740 49.56 14.88 -27.37
C ASP A 740 49.48 15.25 -28.86
N LYS A 741 49.97 16.45 -29.18
CA LYS A 741 49.96 17.04 -30.53
C LYS A 741 50.80 16.23 -31.55
N LYS A 742 51.73 15.38 -31.08
CA LYS A 742 52.69 14.64 -31.92
C LYS A 742 52.22 13.23 -32.30
N ILE A 743 51.22 12.73 -31.59
CA ILE A 743 50.62 11.41 -31.80
C ILE A 743 49.49 11.54 -32.84
N THR A 744 49.21 10.46 -33.58
CA THR A 744 48.13 10.48 -34.57
C THR A 744 46.77 10.44 -33.88
N PHE A 745 45.72 11.00 -34.50
CA PHE A 745 44.38 11.01 -33.90
C PHE A 745 43.89 9.60 -33.51
N ARG A 746 44.15 8.59 -34.36
CA ARG A 746 43.83 7.18 -34.06
C ARG A 746 44.59 6.63 -32.85
N ALA A 747 45.87 6.97 -32.72
CA ALA A 747 46.67 6.50 -31.59
C ALA A 747 46.25 7.18 -30.27
N SER A 748 45.67 8.38 -30.35
CA SER A 748 44.95 9.04 -29.25
C SER A 748 43.53 8.52 -29.04
N GLN A 749 43.11 7.46 -29.75
CA GLN A 749 41.76 6.86 -29.67
C GLN A 749 40.61 7.80 -30.09
N LEU A 750 40.90 8.87 -30.84
CA LEU A 750 39.89 9.79 -31.34
C LEU A 750 39.11 9.20 -32.52
N GLU A 751 37.79 9.28 -32.44
CA GLU A 751 36.80 8.75 -33.38
C GLU A 751 35.78 9.81 -33.80
N ASP A 752 34.87 9.42 -34.71
CA ASP A 752 33.77 10.27 -35.15
C ASP A 752 32.89 10.72 -33.95
N GLY A 753 32.68 12.03 -33.83
CA GLY A 753 31.87 12.65 -32.77
C GLY A 753 32.65 13.04 -31.51
N ASP A 754 33.96 12.86 -31.49
CA ASP A 754 34.78 13.33 -30.36
C ASP A 754 34.89 14.84 -30.32
N ILE A 755 34.99 15.35 -29.09
CA ILE A 755 35.04 16.78 -28.79
C ILE A 755 36.44 17.09 -28.29
N VAL A 756 37.10 18.01 -28.99
CA VAL A 756 38.39 18.56 -28.60
C VAL A 756 38.16 19.97 -28.06
N CYS A 757 38.39 20.15 -26.77
CA CYS A 757 38.43 21.45 -26.13
C CYS A 757 39.85 22.03 -26.27
N PHE A 758 39.97 23.33 -26.50
CA PHE A 758 41.28 23.97 -26.57
C PHE A 758 41.27 25.39 -26.02
N GLN A 759 42.44 25.84 -25.58
CA GLN A 759 42.68 27.16 -25.01
C GLN A 759 44.10 27.63 -25.32
N LYS A 760 44.41 28.91 -25.04
CA LYS A 760 45.79 29.40 -25.10
C LYS A 760 46.65 28.75 -24.03
N SER A 761 47.92 28.53 -24.36
CA SER A 761 48.92 28.15 -23.36
C SER A 761 49.20 29.33 -22.44
N LEU A 762 48.99 29.14 -21.13
CA LEU A 762 49.21 30.18 -20.13
C LEU A 762 50.64 30.11 -19.59
N PRO A 763 51.36 31.26 -19.45
CA PRO A 763 52.62 31.32 -18.70
C PRO A 763 52.41 30.89 -17.25
N VAL A 764 53.37 30.15 -16.67
CA VAL A 764 53.29 29.59 -15.30
C VAL A 764 52.96 30.66 -14.24
N GLU A 765 53.47 31.88 -14.39
CA GLU A 765 53.24 33.01 -13.47
C GLU A 765 51.80 33.56 -13.52
N SER A 766 51.02 33.24 -14.55
CA SER A 766 49.64 33.71 -14.73
C SER A 766 48.58 32.71 -14.28
N ILE A 767 48.95 31.46 -14.00
CA ILE A 767 48.02 30.38 -13.62
C ILE A 767 47.29 30.70 -12.31
N GLU A 768 47.98 31.31 -11.34
CA GLU A 768 47.39 31.69 -10.05
C GLU A 768 46.39 32.85 -10.12
N GLN A 769 46.30 33.55 -11.26
CA GLN A 769 45.40 34.69 -11.46
C GLN A 769 44.00 34.26 -11.91
N PHE A 770 43.83 33.03 -12.38
CA PHE A 770 42.56 32.51 -12.90
C PHE A 770 41.95 31.50 -11.93
N ARG A 771 40.64 31.62 -11.68
CA ARG A 771 39.90 30.69 -10.81
C ARG A 771 39.88 29.27 -11.37
N TYR A 772 39.74 29.15 -12.69
CA TYR A 772 39.77 27.91 -13.45
C TYR A 772 40.77 28.06 -14.61
N PRO A 773 42.06 27.74 -14.40
CA PRO A 773 43.11 28.03 -15.37
C PRO A 773 43.04 27.14 -16.63
N ASP A 774 42.33 26.02 -16.58
CA ASP A 774 42.25 25.06 -17.68
C ASP A 774 40.84 24.46 -17.90
N VAL A 775 40.65 23.81 -19.05
CA VAL A 775 39.37 23.16 -19.39
C VAL A 775 38.96 22.11 -18.35
N PRO A 776 39.84 21.17 -17.91
CA PRO A 776 39.45 20.17 -16.92
C PRO A 776 38.94 20.78 -15.61
N SER A 777 39.63 21.77 -15.04
CA SER A 777 39.21 22.45 -13.80
C SER A 777 37.89 23.20 -13.96
N PHE A 778 37.66 23.86 -15.10
CA PHE A 778 36.37 24.51 -15.38
C PHE A 778 35.22 23.51 -15.47
N LEU A 779 35.40 22.39 -16.19
CA LEU A 779 34.37 21.35 -16.31
C LEU A 779 34.09 20.67 -14.96
N GLU A 780 35.11 20.47 -14.12
CA GLU A 780 34.96 19.93 -12.77
C GLU A 780 34.15 20.87 -11.86
N TYR A 781 34.38 22.19 -11.96
CA TYR A 781 33.53 23.17 -11.30
C TYR A 781 32.07 23.06 -11.76
N VAL A 782 31.83 23.04 -13.07
CA VAL A 782 30.47 22.96 -13.62
C VAL A 782 29.75 21.69 -13.16
N HIS A 783 30.44 20.55 -13.16
CA HIS A 783 29.89 19.26 -12.69
C HIS A 783 29.45 19.31 -11.22
N ASN A 784 30.26 19.94 -10.38
CA ASN A 784 30.03 19.96 -8.93
C ASN A 784 29.17 21.15 -8.48
N ARG A 785 28.81 22.09 -9.36
CA ARG A 785 28.00 23.25 -9.01
C ARG A 785 26.56 22.86 -8.69
N GLN A 786 26.07 23.28 -7.52
CA GLN A 786 24.68 23.09 -7.08
C GLN A 786 24.16 24.40 -6.44
N ILE A 787 22.98 24.84 -6.87
CA ILE A 787 22.25 25.90 -6.17
C ILE A 787 21.37 25.25 -5.11
N VAL A 788 21.46 25.72 -3.87
CA VAL A 788 20.68 25.21 -2.73
C VAL A 788 19.82 26.32 -2.13
N HIS A 789 18.54 26.04 -1.97
CA HIS A 789 17.56 26.90 -1.32
C HIS A 789 17.48 26.56 0.17
N PHE A 790 17.70 27.55 1.03
CA PHE A 790 17.64 27.40 2.47
C PHE A 790 16.33 27.96 3.02
N ARG A 791 15.67 27.18 3.89
CA ARG A 791 14.46 27.56 4.61
C ARG A 791 14.67 27.49 6.12
N SER A 792 14.16 28.45 6.87
CA SER A 792 14.12 28.32 8.33
C SER A 792 13.13 27.21 8.73
N LEU A 793 13.50 26.38 9.70
CA LEU A 793 12.61 25.33 10.23
C LEU A 793 11.34 25.91 10.87
N GLU A 794 11.38 27.15 11.36
CA GLU A 794 10.22 27.88 11.88
C GLU A 794 9.24 28.29 10.77
N LYS A 795 9.73 28.47 9.54
CA LYS A 795 8.97 28.91 8.36
C LYS A 795 9.23 27.99 7.17
N PRO A 796 8.80 26.72 7.22
CA PRO A 796 9.24 25.68 6.25
C PRO A 796 8.68 25.84 4.82
N LYS A 797 7.82 26.84 4.59
CA LYS A 797 7.17 27.11 3.30
C LYS A 797 7.79 28.27 2.52
N GLU A 798 8.68 29.03 3.13
CA GLU A 798 9.25 30.25 2.56
C GLU A 798 10.75 30.06 2.36
N ASP A 799 11.23 30.36 1.14
CA ASP A 799 12.67 30.42 0.87
C ASP A 799 13.24 31.68 1.53
N ASP A 800 14.30 31.49 2.31
CA ASP A 800 14.97 32.57 3.04
C ASP A 800 16.07 33.16 2.15
N PHE A 801 16.96 32.30 1.64
CA PHE A 801 18.01 32.64 0.68
C PHE A 801 18.46 31.40 -0.10
N CYS A 802 19.23 31.62 -1.17
CA CYS A 802 19.89 30.56 -1.91
C CYS A 802 21.40 30.78 -1.97
N LEU A 803 22.17 29.68 -2.02
CA LEU A 803 23.62 29.71 -2.14
C LEU A 803 24.07 28.78 -3.26
N GLU A 804 25.06 29.22 -4.02
CA GLU A 804 25.80 28.35 -4.95
C GLU A 804 26.92 27.63 -4.20
N MET A 805 26.93 26.30 -4.30
CA MET A 805 27.79 25.43 -3.51
C MET A 805 28.33 24.28 -4.35
N SER A 806 29.43 23.67 -3.90
CA SER A 806 29.92 22.43 -4.49
C SER A 806 29.17 21.24 -3.89
N ARG A 807 28.74 20.29 -4.74
CA ARG A 807 28.16 19.00 -4.34
C ARG A 807 29.09 18.22 -3.43
N LEU A 808 30.40 18.47 -3.50
CA LEU A 808 31.44 17.83 -2.70
C LEU A 808 31.64 18.48 -1.33
N TYR A 809 31.00 19.61 -1.03
CA TYR A 809 31.12 20.25 0.27
C TYR A 809 30.64 19.33 1.38
N THR A 810 31.46 19.27 2.44
CA THR A 810 31.15 18.54 3.66
C THR A 810 30.10 19.28 4.48
N TYR A 811 29.57 18.64 5.53
CA TYR A 811 28.66 19.29 6.47
C TYR A 811 29.23 20.61 7.01
N ASP A 812 30.52 20.63 7.35
CA ASP A 812 31.20 21.80 7.92
C ASP A 812 31.30 22.94 6.89
N ASP A 813 31.69 22.63 5.64
CA ASP A 813 31.74 23.61 4.54
C ASP A 813 30.38 24.24 4.25
N VAL A 814 29.30 23.45 4.39
CA VAL A 814 27.93 23.92 4.18
C VAL A 814 27.53 24.88 5.29
N VAL A 815 27.66 24.47 6.55
CA VAL A 815 27.25 25.33 7.68
C VAL A 815 28.12 26.58 7.80
N GLU A 816 29.39 26.55 7.40
CA GLU A 816 30.24 27.75 7.39
C GLU A 816 29.68 28.84 6.47
N ARG A 817 29.25 28.47 5.26
CA ARG A 817 28.63 29.43 4.33
C ARG A 817 27.26 29.90 4.79
N VAL A 818 26.45 28.99 5.35
CA VAL A 818 25.16 29.35 5.93
C VAL A 818 25.36 30.32 7.11
N ALA A 819 26.38 30.10 7.96
CA ALA A 819 26.71 30.99 9.08
C ALA A 819 27.15 32.38 8.60
N GLN A 820 28.01 32.44 7.58
CA GLN A 820 28.42 33.71 6.96
C GLN A 820 27.21 34.47 6.41
N GLN A 821 26.27 33.79 5.75
CA GLN A 821 25.05 34.38 5.22
C GLN A 821 24.11 34.90 6.32
N LEU A 822 24.05 34.20 7.46
CA LEU A 822 23.23 34.55 8.63
C LEU A 822 23.91 35.55 9.59
N GLY A 823 25.18 35.89 9.38
CA GLY A 823 25.96 36.70 10.30
C GLY A 823 26.24 36.02 11.66
N LEU A 824 26.28 34.68 11.69
CA LEU A 824 26.58 33.89 12.88
C LEU A 824 28.08 33.66 13.02
N ASN A 825 28.62 33.95 14.21
CA ASN A 825 30.05 33.78 14.50
C ASN A 825 30.47 32.31 14.68
N ASP A 826 29.52 31.42 15.03
CA ASP A 826 29.80 30.01 15.32
C ASP A 826 28.94 29.10 14.41
N PRO A 827 29.51 28.57 13.32
CA PRO A 827 28.81 27.68 12.39
C PRO A 827 28.33 26.38 13.01
N SER A 828 28.96 25.92 14.09
CA SER A 828 28.61 24.65 14.74
C SER A 828 27.22 24.65 15.37
N LYS A 829 26.63 25.84 15.57
CA LYS A 829 25.26 26.01 16.09
C LYS A 829 24.18 25.80 15.03
N ILE A 830 24.54 25.61 13.77
CA ILE A 830 23.56 25.38 12.71
C ILE A 830 23.26 23.89 12.60
N ARG A 831 21.97 23.53 12.71
CA ARG A 831 21.48 22.18 12.43
C ARG A 831 20.71 22.17 11.13
N LEU A 832 21.09 21.25 10.23
CA LEU A 832 20.46 21.08 8.93
C LEU A 832 19.43 19.94 8.96
N THR A 833 18.36 20.08 8.19
CA THR A 833 17.35 19.05 7.98
C THR A 833 17.03 18.92 6.49
N SER A 834 17.04 17.70 5.96
CA SER A 834 16.71 17.45 4.55
C SER A 834 15.23 17.66 4.26
N HIS A 835 14.92 17.96 3.00
CA HIS A 835 13.56 18.02 2.50
C HIS A 835 12.97 16.63 2.23
N ASN A 836 11.66 16.47 2.51
CA ASN A 836 10.88 15.32 2.10
C ASN A 836 10.05 15.67 0.86
N CYS A 837 10.49 15.17 -0.29
CA CYS A 837 9.85 15.40 -1.59
C CYS A 837 8.39 14.94 -1.69
N TYR A 838 7.94 13.97 -0.86
CA TYR A 838 6.56 13.48 -0.90
C TYR A 838 5.61 14.35 -0.09
N SER A 839 6.00 14.73 1.12
CA SER A 839 5.16 15.56 2.00
C SER A 839 5.36 17.06 1.77
N GLN A 840 6.38 17.46 1.02
CA GLN A 840 6.77 18.86 0.82
C GLN A 840 7.04 19.57 2.16
N GLN A 841 7.66 18.85 3.11
CA GLN A 841 7.95 19.29 4.48
C GLN A 841 9.36 18.85 4.90
N PRO A 842 9.96 19.45 5.95
CA PRO A 842 11.20 18.93 6.53
C PRO A 842 11.04 17.48 6.99
N LYS A 843 12.10 16.68 6.86
CA LYS A 843 12.11 15.32 7.43
C LYS A 843 11.93 15.38 8.96
N PRO A 844 11.27 14.38 9.57
CA PRO A 844 11.09 14.32 11.03
C PRO A 844 12.41 14.29 11.82
N GLN A 845 13.48 13.77 11.22
CA GLN A 845 14.79 13.69 11.85
C GLN A 845 15.78 14.64 11.14
N PRO A 846 16.49 15.51 11.88
CA PRO A 846 17.53 16.35 11.33
C PRO A 846 18.74 15.53 10.89
N ILE A 847 19.56 16.10 10.03
CA ILE A 847 20.83 15.51 9.61
C ILE A 847 21.76 15.50 10.83
N LYS A 848 22.34 14.32 11.13
CA LYS A 848 23.33 14.21 12.21
C LYS A 848 24.59 14.97 11.80
N TYR A 849 25.29 15.60 12.76
CA TYR A 849 26.61 16.18 12.54
C TYR A 849 27.54 15.16 11.88
N ARG A 850 28.03 15.48 10.68
CA ARG A 850 28.85 14.58 9.84
C ARG A 850 28.24 13.19 9.65
N GLY A 851 26.91 13.09 9.66
CA GLY A 851 26.18 11.84 9.43
C GLY A 851 26.10 11.44 7.96
N VAL A 852 26.47 12.36 7.07
CA VAL A 852 26.61 12.18 5.62
C VAL A 852 27.86 12.92 5.15
N ASP A 853 28.48 12.42 4.08
CA ASP A 853 29.80 12.87 3.66
C ASP A 853 29.74 14.19 2.88
N HIS A 854 28.80 14.31 1.95
CA HIS A 854 28.74 15.44 1.02
C HIS A 854 27.35 16.07 0.89
N LEU A 855 27.30 17.31 0.40
CA LEU A 855 26.06 18.05 0.12
C LEU A 855 25.13 17.25 -0.81
N SER A 856 25.66 16.52 -1.79
CA SER A 856 24.86 15.62 -2.63
C SER A 856 24.01 14.64 -1.83
N ASP A 857 24.51 14.13 -0.71
CA ASP A 857 23.81 13.16 0.13
C ASP A 857 22.77 13.82 1.04
N MET A 858 23.04 15.07 1.47
CA MET A 858 22.10 15.87 2.27
C MET A 858 20.80 16.16 1.51
N LEU A 859 20.91 16.26 0.18
CA LEU A 859 19.85 16.64 -0.75
C LEU A 859 19.00 15.45 -1.24
N VAL A 860 19.38 14.21 -0.93
CA VAL A 860 18.71 13.01 -1.46
C VAL A 860 17.67 12.43 -0.50
N HIS A 861 16.52 12.03 -1.06
CA HIS A 861 15.48 11.27 -0.37
C HIS A 861 14.85 10.24 -1.32
N TYR A 862 14.93 8.94 -0.98
CA TYR A 862 14.42 7.83 -1.80
C TYR A 862 14.79 7.94 -3.29
N ASN A 863 16.06 8.21 -3.59
CA ASN A 863 16.62 8.38 -4.94
C ASN A 863 16.10 9.61 -5.72
N GLN A 864 15.38 10.52 -5.07
CA GLN A 864 15.08 11.85 -5.62
C GLN A 864 16.01 12.88 -4.98
N THR A 865 16.59 13.74 -5.82
CA THR A 865 17.42 14.86 -5.36
C THR A 865 16.54 16.10 -5.26
N SER A 866 16.59 16.78 -4.12
CA SER A 866 16.00 18.10 -3.90
C SER A 866 17.11 19.15 -3.88
N ASP A 867 16.76 20.41 -4.09
CA ASP A 867 17.64 21.55 -3.92
C ASP A 867 17.34 22.31 -2.61
N ILE A 868 16.50 21.77 -1.72
CA ILE A 868 16.05 22.44 -0.50
C ILE A 868 16.71 21.82 0.74
N LEU A 869 17.27 22.68 1.60
CA LEU A 869 17.67 22.35 2.97
C LEU A 869 16.99 23.26 3.97
N TYR A 870 16.61 22.68 5.11
CA TYR A 870 16.10 23.45 6.24
C TYR A 870 17.22 23.68 7.24
N TYR A 871 17.21 24.83 7.90
CA TYR A 871 18.16 25.14 8.96
C TYR A 871 17.44 25.62 10.22
N GLU A 872 18.09 25.42 11.37
CA GLU A 872 17.76 26.05 12.63
C GLU A 872 19.04 26.43 13.39
N VAL A 873 18.93 27.46 14.23
CA VAL A 873 20.05 27.94 15.05
C VAL A 873 19.88 27.44 16.48
N LEU A 874 20.84 26.66 16.95
CA LEU A 874 20.85 26.06 18.28
C LEU A 874 21.47 27.04 19.31
N ASP A 875 21.14 26.83 20.57
CA ASP A 875 21.72 27.56 21.70
C ASP A 875 23.16 27.12 22.01
N ILE A 876 23.47 25.83 21.78
CA ILE A 876 24.81 25.23 21.92
C ILE A 876 25.27 24.55 20.61
N PRO A 877 26.59 24.37 20.41
CA PRO A 877 27.14 23.63 19.28
C PRO A 877 26.49 22.24 19.07
N LEU A 878 26.15 21.90 17.82
CA LEU A 878 25.57 20.61 17.46
C LEU A 878 26.44 19.40 17.86
N PRO A 879 27.78 19.42 17.70
CA PRO A 879 28.62 18.29 18.13
C PRO A 879 28.50 18.03 19.64
N GLU A 880 28.42 19.10 20.44
CA GLU A 880 28.22 19.00 21.89
C GLU A 880 26.82 18.48 22.19
N LEU A 881 25.78 19.03 21.55
CA LEU A 881 24.40 18.60 21.73
C LEU A 881 24.20 17.11 21.44
N GLN A 882 24.88 16.56 20.43
CA GLN A 882 24.79 15.15 20.08
C GLN A 882 25.40 14.20 21.12
N GLY A 883 26.37 14.67 21.91
CA GLY A 883 26.94 13.94 23.04
C GLY A 883 26.03 13.93 24.27
N LEU A 884 25.01 14.79 24.29
CA LEU A 884 24.06 14.93 25.40
C LEU A 884 22.76 14.18 25.09
N LYS A 885 22.07 13.77 26.15
CA LYS A 885 20.66 13.40 26.12
C LYS A 885 19.87 14.56 26.72
N THR A 886 18.84 14.99 26.00
CA THR A 886 17.91 16.01 26.47
C THR A 886 16.70 15.31 27.06
N LEU A 887 16.39 15.56 28.34
CA LEU A 887 15.21 15.05 29.02
C LEU A 887 14.31 16.21 29.41
N LYS A 888 13.00 16.08 29.16
CA LYS A 888 11.99 17.00 29.67
C LYS A 888 11.35 16.38 30.90
N VAL A 889 11.63 16.94 32.08
CA VAL A 889 11.17 16.41 33.36
C VAL A 889 10.13 17.36 33.96
N ALA A 890 8.95 16.85 34.26
CA ALA A 890 7.89 17.55 34.98
C ALA A 890 8.17 17.46 36.49
N PHE A 891 8.50 18.56 37.14
CA PHE A 891 8.71 18.61 38.58
C PHE A 891 7.40 18.95 39.30
N HIS A 892 7.03 18.11 40.26
CA HIS A 892 5.86 18.29 41.12
C HIS A 892 6.32 18.78 42.49
N HIS A 893 5.89 19.98 42.87
CA HIS A 893 6.28 20.59 44.15
C HIS A 893 5.53 19.92 45.32
N ALA A 894 6.20 19.74 46.47
CA ALA A 894 5.57 19.11 47.63
C ALA A 894 4.46 19.96 48.28
N THR A 895 4.52 21.29 48.12
CA THR A 895 3.67 22.27 48.80
C THR A 895 2.86 23.19 47.87
N LYS A 896 3.14 23.17 46.56
CA LYS A 896 2.47 24.02 45.56
C LYS A 896 1.80 23.10 44.52
N ASP A 897 0.57 23.41 44.13
CA ASP A 897 -0.14 22.68 43.06
C ASP A 897 0.31 23.16 41.66
N GLU A 898 1.62 23.30 41.48
CA GLU A 898 2.27 23.78 40.25
C GLU A 898 3.20 22.70 39.70
N VAL A 899 3.08 22.43 38.39
CA VAL A 899 3.96 21.52 37.65
C VAL A 899 4.82 22.34 36.69
N VAL A 900 6.14 22.28 36.85
CA VAL A 900 7.09 22.99 36.00
C VAL A 900 7.90 22.00 35.18
N ILE A 901 8.00 22.21 33.87
CA ILE A 901 8.79 21.36 32.98
C ILE A 901 10.21 21.93 32.87
N HIS A 902 11.19 21.17 33.33
CA HIS A 902 12.59 21.49 33.20
C HIS A 902 13.23 20.70 32.07
N THR A 903 14.00 21.39 31.23
CA THR A 903 14.84 20.74 30.21
C THR A 903 16.22 20.48 30.80
N ILE A 904 16.58 19.21 30.90
CA ILE A 904 17.84 18.73 31.47
C ILE A 904 18.67 18.15 30.32
N ARG A 905 19.90 18.63 30.15
CA ARG A 905 20.84 18.13 29.14
C ARG A 905 22.07 17.60 29.85
N LEU A 906 22.27 16.29 29.79
CA LEU A 906 23.39 15.61 30.44
C LEU A 906 24.05 14.62 29.47
N PRO A 907 25.35 14.29 29.64
CA PRO A 907 26.00 13.26 28.84
C PRO A 907 25.21 11.95 28.84
N LYS A 908 25.14 11.23 27.71
CA LYS A 908 24.31 10.01 27.58
C LYS A 908 24.60 8.94 28.63
N GLN A 909 25.86 8.82 29.04
CA GLN A 909 26.32 7.89 30.09
C GLN A 909 25.95 8.31 31.53
N SER A 910 25.37 9.50 31.72
CA SER A 910 24.97 9.98 33.05
C SER A 910 23.86 9.10 33.63
N THR A 911 23.70 9.21 34.93
CA THR A 911 22.74 8.44 35.70
C THR A 911 21.52 9.29 36.05
N VAL A 912 20.44 8.63 36.47
CA VAL A 912 19.26 9.31 37.01
C VAL A 912 19.61 10.14 38.24
N GLY A 913 20.60 9.72 39.04
CA GLY A 913 21.15 10.53 40.12
C GLY A 913 21.71 11.87 39.65
N ASP A 914 22.37 11.90 38.50
CA ASP A 914 22.88 13.15 37.91
C ASP A 914 21.74 14.07 37.45
N VAL A 915 20.66 13.50 36.88
CA VAL A 915 19.43 14.24 36.52
C VAL A 915 18.80 14.86 37.76
N ILE A 916 18.70 14.11 38.85
CA ILE A 916 18.17 14.58 40.13
C ILE A 916 19.02 15.72 40.68
N ASN A 917 20.36 15.58 40.66
CA ASN A 917 21.27 16.61 41.15
C ASN A 917 21.17 17.90 40.32
N ASP A 918 21.12 17.80 38.99
CA ASP A 918 20.89 18.96 38.11
C ASP A 918 19.53 19.61 38.39
N LEU A 919 18.47 18.81 38.54
CA LEU A 919 17.15 19.30 38.85
C LEU A 919 17.10 20.05 40.19
N LYS A 920 17.78 19.54 41.24
CA LYS A 920 17.89 20.20 42.56
C LYS A 920 18.49 21.62 42.48
N THR A 921 19.29 21.92 41.45
CA THR A 921 19.83 23.28 41.25
C THR A 921 18.84 24.23 40.58
N LYS A 922 17.78 23.70 39.95
CA LYS A 922 16.79 24.43 39.14
C LYS A 922 15.44 24.59 39.83
N VAL A 923 15.21 23.91 40.95
CA VAL A 923 13.94 23.89 41.68
C VAL A 923 14.12 24.37 43.13
N GLU A 924 13.08 24.97 43.68
CA GLU A 924 12.99 25.23 45.12
C GLU A 924 12.47 23.97 45.82
N LEU A 925 13.16 23.51 46.88
CA LEU A 925 12.77 22.34 47.67
C LEU A 925 12.08 22.76 48.97
N SER A 926 11.22 21.90 49.52
CA SER A 926 10.55 22.17 50.81
C SER A 926 11.51 22.30 52.00
N HIS A 927 12.64 21.57 51.98
CA HIS A 927 13.75 21.71 52.90
C HIS A 927 15.10 21.35 52.24
N PRO A 928 16.25 21.83 52.77
CA PRO A 928 17.56 21.65 52.12
C PRO A 928 17.97 20.18 51.91
N ASP A 929 17.56 19.30 52.82
CA ASP A 929 17.88 17.87 52.81
C ASP A 929 16.83 17.00 52.08
N ALA A 930 15.94 17.61 51.29
CA ALA A 930 14.90 16.87 50.58
C ALA A 930 15.51 15.94 49.51
N GLU A 931 15.06 14.69 49.51
CA GLU A 931 15.44 13.69 48.50
C GLU A 931 14.42 13.72 47.37
N LEU A 932 14.90 13.60 46.12
CA LEU A 932 14.03 13.52 44.95
C LEU A 932 14.06 12.11 44.39
N ARG A 933 12.94 11.70 43.78
CA ARG A 933 12.89 10.54 42.89
C ARG A 933 12.46 10.94 41.50
N LEU A 934 12.89 10.16 40.52
CA LEU A 934 12.43 10.25 39.14
C LEU A 934 11.51 9.08 38.83
N LEU A 935 10.38 9.40 38.21
CA LEU A 935 9.26 8.50 37.92
C LEU A 935 8.94 8.53 36.43
N GLU A 936 8.49 7.39 35.95
CA GLU A 936 7.87 7.23 34.64
C GLU A 936 6.36 7.12 34.80
N VAL A 937 5.62 8.09 34.27
CA VAL A 937 4.16 8.11 34.31
C VAL A 937 3.61 7.87 32.92
N PHE A 938 2.76 6.85 32.81
CA PHE A 938 2.07 6.47 31.59
C PHE A 938 0.59 6.23 31.88
N TYR A 939 -0.29 6.86 31.10
CA TYR A 939 -1.75 6.69 31.19
C TYR A 939 -2.31 6.86 32.63
N HIS A 940 -1.89 7.93 33.31
CA HIS A 940 -2.26 8.25 34.71
C HIS A 940 -1.84 7.20 35.75
N LYS A 941 -0.83 6.37 35.43
CA LYS A 941 -0.23 5.41 36.36
C LYS A 941 1.27 5.61 36.45
N ILE A 942 1.81 5.45 37.67
CA ILE A 942 3.26 5.38 37.87
C ILE A 942 3.68 3.97 37.47
N TYR A 943 4.48 3.88 36.40
CA TYR A 943 4.92 2.61 35.83
C TYR A 943 6.25 2.16 36.45
N LYS A 944 7.17 3.10 36.63
CA LYS A 944 8.53 2.81 37.08
C LYS A 944 9.07 3.94 37.96
N ILE A 945 9.78 3.55 39.02
CA ILE A 945 10.70 4.43 39.75
C ILE A 945 12.09 4.13 39.24
N PHE A 946 12.79 5.15 38.77
CA PHE A 946 14.15 4.96 38.31
C PHE A 946 15.11 4.91 39.51
N PRO A 947 15.93 3.85 39.65
CA PRO A 947 16.99 3.85 40.64
C PRO A 947 18.05 4.90 40.25
N PRO A 948 18.68 5.58 41.24
CA PRO A 948 19.65 6.64 40.96
C PRO A 948 20.82 6.19 40.08
N SER A 949 21.17 4.90 40.08
CA SER A 949 22.24 4.32 39.28
C SER A 949 21.86 4.00 37.83
N GLU A 950 20.58 4.09 37.46
CA GLU A 950 20.14 3.79 36.09
C GLU A 950 20.67 4.83 35.10
N LYS A 951 21.15 4.36 33.96
CA LYS A 951 21.68 5.23 32.90
C LYS A 951 20.55 5.94 32.16
N ILE A 952 20.71 7.24 31.95
CA ILE A 952 19.70 8.04 31.26
C ILE A 952 19.50 7.64 29.81
N GLU A 953 20.53 7.08 29.16
CA GLU A 953 20.45 6.57 27.79
C GLU A 953 19.27 5.62 27.57
N ASN A 954 18.91 4.82 28.57
CA ASN A 954 17.85 3.81 28.50
C ASN A 954 16.42 4.37 28.71
N ILE A 955 16.28 5.64 29.10
CA ILE A 955 14.98 6.26 29.35
C ILE A 955 14.25 6.54 28.03
N ASN A 956 12.99 6.13 27.88
CA ASN A 956 12.19 6.46 26.70
C ASN A 956 11.39 7.75 26.92
N ASP A 957 11.81 8.85 26.29
CA ASP A 957 11.22 10.18 26.44
C ASP A 957 10.26 10.59 25.31
N GLN A 958 10.00 9.69 24.35
CA GLN A 958 9.17 10.00 23.17
C GLN A 958 7.66 9.85 23.40
N TYR A 959 7.25 9.09 24.42
CA TYR A 959 5.85 8.73 24.65
C TYR A 959 5.41 8.84 26.11
N TRP A 960 6.34 8.79 27.07
CA TRP A 960 6.03 8.69 28.51
C TRP A 960 6.41 10.00 29.20
N THR A 961 5.70 10.34 30.28
CA THR A 961 5.97 11.56 31.03
C THR A 961 6.98 11.26 32.12
N LEU A 962 8.13 11.92 32.09
CA LEU A 962 9.10 11.87 33.19
C LEU A 962 8.67 12.86 34.27
N ARG A 963 8.37 12.35 35.46
CA ARG A 963 7.96 13.13 36.62
C ARG A 963 9.02 13.06 37.71
N ALA A 964 9.37 14.18 38.31
CA ALA A 964 10.21 14.22 39.50
C ALA A 964 9.43 14.82 40.68
N GLU A 965 9.64 14.28 41.87
CA GLU A 965 8.97 14.72 43.09
C GLU A 965 9.84 14.49 44.33
N GLU A 966 9.56 15.24 45.39
CA GLU A 966 10.18 15.07 46.70
C GLU A 966 9.67 13.80 47.38
N ILE A 967 10.58 13.01 47.97
CA ILE A 967 10.24 11.81 48.76
C ILE A 967 9.79 12.28 50.15
N PRO A 968 8.52 12.06 50.54
CA PRO A 968 8.02 12.43 51.86
C PRO A 968 8.78 11.70 52.99
N GLU A 969 8.95 12.37 54.13
CA GLU A 969 9.62 11.78 55.32
C GLU A 969 8.94 10.50 55.83
N GLU A 970 7.62 10.37 55.64
CA GLU A 970 6.86 9.15 55.97
C GLU A 970 7.29 7.92 55.15
N GLU A 971 7.84 8.12 53.94
CA GLU A 971 8.31 7.04 53.07
C GLU A 971 9.77 6.62 53.38
N LYS A 972 10.53 7.43 54.10
CA LYS A 972 11.96 7.16 54.40
C LYS A 972 12.16 6.18 55.55
N ASN A 973 11.24 6.17 56.51
CA ASN A 973 11.35 5.39 57.76
C ASN A 973 10.35 4.24 57.80
N LEU A 974 10.29 3.43 56.74
CA LEU A 974 9.40 2.26 56.68
C LEU A 974 9.84 1.18 57.69
N GLY A 975 8.93 0.77 58.57
CA GLY A 975 9.13 -0.38 59.44
C GLY A 975 9.22 -1.70 58.65
N PRO A 976 9.68 -2.80 59.28
CA PRO A 976 9.89 -4.08 58.59
C PRO A 976 8.62 -4.69 57.98
N ASN A 977 7.44 -4.22 58.37
CA ASN A 977 6.12 -4.71 57.92
C ASN A 977 5.30 -3.64 57.17
N ASP A 978 5.84 -2.43 57.00
CA ASP A 978 5.20 -1.36 56.23
C ASP A 978 5.37 -1.60 54.73
N ARG A 979 4.44 -1.10 53.91
CA ARG A 979 4.47 -1.22 52.46
C ARG A 979 4.24 0.13 51.80
N LEU A 980 5.03 0.44 50.77
CA LEU A 980 4.78 1.57 49.87
C LEU A 980 3.94 1.08 48.69
N ILE A 981 2.73 1.62 48.52
CA ILE A 981 1.78 1.22 47.46
C ILE A 981 1.49 2.37 46.50
N HIS A 982 1.11 2.00 45.28
CA HIS A 982 0.75 2.91 44.21
C HIS A 982 -0.75 3.17 44.23
N VAL A 983 -1.13 4.45 44.20
CA VAL A 983 -2.51 4.90 44.17
C VAL A 983 -2.79 5.61 42.85
N TYR A 984 -3.90 5.28 42.20
CA TYR A 984 -4.36 5.99 41.00
C TYR A 984 -5.87 6.16 40.97
N HIS A 985 -6.36 7.14 40.20
CA HIS A 985 -7.78 7.44 40.07
C HIS A 985 -8.35 6.78 38.81
N PHE A 986 -9.54 6.22 38.94
CA PHE A 986 -10.24 5.64 37.79
C PHE A 986 -11.74 5.80 37.88
N THR A 987 -12.40 5.62 36.75
CA THR A 987 -13.84 5.43 36.69
C THR A 987 -14.12 4.12 35.97
N LYS A 988 -15.17 3.44 36.40
CA LYS A 988 -15.66 2.22 35.76
C LYS A 988 -16.75 2.61 34.77
N GLU A 989 -16.52 2.31 33.49
CA GLU A 989 -17.55 2.43 32.46
C GLU A 989 -18.04 1.03 32.12
N THR A 990 -19.35 0.81 32.26
CA THR A 990 -19.97 -0.50 32.01
C THR A 990 -20.69 -0.42 30.68
N ALA A 991 -19.94 -0.59 29.59
CA ALA A 991 -20.50 -0.71 28.25
C ALA A 991 -20.45 -2.18 27.82
N GLN A 992 -21.59 -2.75 27.42
CA GLN A 992 -21.69 -4.06 26.76
C GLN A 992 -21.08 -5.25 27.54
N ASN A 993 -21.44 -5.42 28.82
CA ASN A 993 -21.08 -6.60 29.65
C ASN A 993 -19.58 -6.90 29.81
N GLN A 994 -18.70 -5.94 29.50
CA GLN A 994 -17.29 -5.97 29.88
C GLN A 994 -16.95 -4.72 30.68
N MET A 995 -16.24 -4.90 31.79
CA MET A 995 -15.87 -3.82 32.69
C MET A 995 -14.67 -3.05 32.12
N GLN A 996 -14.87 -1.79 31.74
CA GLN A 996 -13.80 -0.90 31.28
C GLN A 996 -13.33 0.02 32.41
N ILE A 997 -12.03 0.18 32.55
CA ILE A 997 -11.38 1.07 33.52
C ILE A 997 -10.75 2.25 32.77
N LEU A 998 -11.27 3.45 33.00
CA LEU A 998 -10.68 4.70 32.49
C LEU A 998 -9.88 5.35 33.60
N ASN A 999 -8.57 5.48 33.42
CA ASN A 999 -7.69 6.13 34.40
C ASN A 999 -7.60 7.62 34.11
N PHE A 1000 -7.57 8.44 35.16
CA PHE A 1000 -7.45 9.89 35.07
C PHE A 1000 -6.74 10.44 36.31
N GLY A 1001 -6.61 11.76 36.41
CA GLY A 1001 -6.02 12.43 37.57
C GLY A 1001 -4.52 12.18 37.75
N GLU A 1002 -4.03 12.50 38.95
CA GLU A 1002 -2.60 12.41 39.29
C GLU A 1002 -2.34 11.20 40.20
N PRO A 1003 -1.56 10.20 39.76
CA PRO A 1003 -1.18 9.09 40.62
C PRO A 1003 -0.19 9.53 41.71
N PHE A 1004 -0.20 8.83 42.85
CA PHE A 1004 0.68 9.12 43.98
C PHE A 1004 1.00 7.86 44.80
N PHE A 1005 1.96 7.98 45.71
CA PHE A 1005 2.35 6.92 46.63
C PHE A 1005 1.70 7.08 48.02
N LEU A 1006 1.44 5.94 48.65
CA LEU A 1006 0.93 5.87 50.01
C LEU A 1006 1.66 4.78 50.79
N VAL A 1007 2.10 5.11 52.01
CA VAL A 1007 2.61 4.14 52.98
C VAL A 1007 1.45 3.51 53.72
N ILE A 1008 1.36 2.19 53.72
CA ILE A 1008 0.39 1.43 54.54
C ILE A 1008 1.12 0.64 55.62
N HIS A 1009 0.60 0.68 56.84
CA HIS A 1009 1.16 0.01 58.00
C HIS A 1009 0.56 -1.40 58.22
N GLU A 1010 1.25 -2.22 58.99
CA GLU A 1010 0.75 -3.55 59.35
C GLU A 1010 -0.51 -3.43 60.24
N GLY A 1011 -1.59 -4.13 59.87
CA GLY A 1011 -2.86 -4.06 60.61
C GLY A 1011 -3.73 -2.84 60.31
N GLU A 1012 -3.25 -1.87 59.53
CA GLU A 1012 -4.01 -0.65 59.18
C GLU A 1012 -5.25 -1.01 58.36
N THR A 1013 -6.39 -0.52 58.83
CA THR A 1013 -7.69 -0.77 58.18
C THR A 1013 -7.93 0.22 57.04
N LEU A 1014 -8.78 -0.15 56.08
CA LEU A 1014 -9.16 0.76 54.99
C LEU A 1014 -9.79 2.06 55.53
N ALA A 1015 -10.56 2.00 56.63
CA ALA A 1015 -11.14 3.19 57.24
C ALA A 1015 -10.08 4.23 57.65
N GLU A 1016 -8.97 3.77 58.24
CA GLU A 1016 -7.85 4.63 58.63
C GLU A 1016 -7.12 5.20 57.39
N ILE A 1017 -6.92 4.36 56.37
CA ILE A 1017 -6.31 4.76 55.09
C ILE A 1017 -7.17 5.79 54.34
N LYS A 1018 -8.50 5.64 54.35
CA LYS A 1018 -9.44 6.59 53.75
C LYS A 1018 -9.27 7.99 54.34
N VAL A 1019 -9.18 8.12 55.66
CA VAL A 1019 -8.96 9.41 56.34
C VAL A 1019 -7.65 10.05 55.91
N ARG A 1020 -6.58 9.26 55.76
CA ARG A 1020 -5.27 9.75 55.29
C ARG A 1020 -5.32 10.21 53.83
N ILE A 1021 -5.94 9.44 52.95
CA ILE A 1021 -6.10 9.79 51.53
C ILE A 1021 -6.96 11.05 51.38
N GLN A 1022 -8.05 11.16 52.12
CA GLN A 1022 -8.92 12.34 52.11
C GLN A 1022 -8.16 13.60 52.51
N LYS A 1023 -7.37 13.52 53.60
CA LYS A 1023 -6.54 14.63 54.06
C LYS A 1023 -5.44 14.98 53.06
N LYS A 1024 -4.84 14.00 52.40
CA LYS A 1024 -3.79 14.20 51.39
C LYS A 1024 -4.32 14.89 50.13
N LEU A 1025 -5.49 14.48 49.66
CA LEU A 1025 -6.12 15.02 48.45
C LEU A 1025 -6.99 16.26 48.69
N GLN A 1026 -7.21 16.64 49.95
CA GLN A 1026 -8.04 17.78 50.37
C GLN A 1026 -9.46 17.76 49.77
N VAL A 1027 -10.06 16.57 49.69
CA VAL A 1027 -11.40 16.36 49.09
C VAL A 1027 -12.50 16.60 50.14
N PRO A 1028 -13.55 17.39 49.82
CA PRO A 1028 -14.70 17.60 50.72
C PRO A 1028 -15.37 16.29 51.14
N ASP A 1029 -15.88 16.24 52.38
CA ASP A 1029 -16.54 15.06 52.95
C ASP A 1029 -17.66 14.51 52.06
N GLU A 1030 -18.48 15.40 51.47
CA GLU A 1030 -19.61 15.01 50.62
C GLU A 1030 -19.20 14.30 49.32
N ASP A 1031 -18.05 14.66 48.76
CA ASP A 1031 -17.55 14.06 47.52
C ASP A 1031 -16.74 12.81 47.81
N PHE A 1032 -15.92 12.82 48.85
CA PHE A 1032 -15.14 11.67 49.27
C PHE A 1032 -16.00 10.49 49.73
N ALA A 1033 -17.17 10.77 50.34
CA ALA A 1033 -18.13 9.73 50.72
C ALA A 1033 -18.66 8.89 49.54
N LYS A 1034 -18.56 9.39 48.30
CA LYS A 1034 -18.99 8.69 47.08
C LYS A 1034 -17.90 7.79 46.50
N TRP A 1035 -16.66 7.90 46.98
CA TRP A 1035 -15.51 7.20 46.41
C TRP A 1035 -15.48 5.73 46.84
N LYS A 1036 -15.14 4.85 45.90
CA LYS A 1036 -14.92 3.43 46.18
C LYS A 1036 -13.45 3.08 46.07
N PHE A 1037 -12.98 2.17 46.90
CA PHE A 1037 -11.58 1.79 47.01
C PHE A 1037 -11.44 0.34 46.58
N ALA A 1038 -10.55 0.08 45.64
CA ALA A 1038 -10.34 -1.26 45.12
C ALA A 1038 -8.86 -1.62 45.10
N PHE A 1039 -8.55 -2.86 45.48
CA PHE A 1039 -7.28 -3.49 45.15
C PHE A 1039 -7.33 -3.95 43.69
N LEU A 1040 -6.42 -3.47 42.85
CA LEU A 1040 -6.36 -3.84 41.44
C LEU A 1040 -5.17 -4.75 41.16
N SER A 1041 -5.45 -5.92 40.60
CA SER A 1041 -4.45 -6.85 40.09
C SER A 1041 -4.74 -7.20 38.63
N LEU A 1042 -3.78 -7.02 37.72
CA LEU A 1042 -3.94 -7.26 36.27
C LEU A 1042 -5.21 -6.59 35.68
N GLY A 1043 -5.52 -5.37 36.12
CA GLY A 1043 -6.68 -4.61 35.65
C GLY A 1043 -8.04 -5.07 36.21
N ARG A 1044 -8.08 -6.00 37.16
CA ARG A 1044 -9.30 -6.45 37.84
C ARG A 1044 -9.40 -5.81 39.24
N PRO A 1045 -10.45 -5.01 39.54
CA PRO A 1045 -10.68 -4.40 40.83
C PRO A 1045 -11.42 -5.36 41.77
N GLU A 1046 -10.87 -5.51 42.96
CA GLU A 1046 -11.48 -6.13 44.12
C GLU A 1046 -11.77 -5.05 45.15
N TYR A 1047 -13.04 -4.72 45.36
CA TYR A 1047 -13.43 -3.66 46.29
C TYR A 1047 -13.14 -4.04 47.74
N LEU A 1048 -12.56 -3.09 48.47
CA LEU A 1048 -12.16 -3.25 49.86
C LEU A 1048 -13.27 -2.73 50.79
N GLN A 1049 -13.47 -3.43 51.90
CA GLN A 1049 -14.37 -3.02 53.00
C GLN A 1049 -13.59 -2.23 54.05
N ASP A 1050 -14.30 -1.40 54.82
CA ASP A 1050 -13.67 -0.52 55.83
C ASP A 1050 -12.87 -1.28 56.90
N SER A 1051 -13.28 -2.53 57.22
CA SER A 1051 -12.59 -3.41 58.17
C SER A 1051 -11.41 -4.18 57.57
N ASP A 1052 -11.18 -4.10 56.25
CA ASP A 1052 -10.12 -4.86 55.59
C ASP A 1052 -8.75 -4.31 55.98
N ILE A 1053 -7.84 -5.22 56.36
CA ILE A 1053 -6.43 -4.90 56.56
C ILE A 1053 -5.76 -4.80 55.19
N VAL A 1054 -5.54 -3.58 54.70
CA VAL A 1054 -5.10 -3.32 53.32
C VAL A 1054 -3.72 -3.94 53.05
N SER A 1055 -2.83 -3.89 54.04
CA SER A 1055 -1.49 -4.45 53.93
C SER A 1055 -1.50 -5.96 53.62
N SER A 1056 -2.51 -6.72 54.07
CA SER A 1056 -2.62 -8.16 53.76
C SER A 1056 -2.81 -8.49 52.27
N ARG A 1057 -3.30 -7.53 51.47
CA ARG A 1057 -3.62 -7.71 50.04
C ARG A 1057 -2.42 -7.49 49.11
N PHE A 1058 -1.40 -6.75 49.56
CA PHE A 1058 -0.23 -6.41 48.75
C PHE A 1058 0.95 -7.35 49.04
N GLN A 1059 1.56 -7.88 47.99
CA GLN A 1059 2.77 -8.71 48.13
C GLN A 1059 3.96 -7.83 48.55
N ARG A 1060 4.85 -8.39 49.37
CA ARG A 1060 6.15 -7.77 49.66
C ARG A 1060 7.07 -8.03 48.47
N ARG A 1061 7.25 -7.05 47.59
CA ARG A 1061 8.28 -7.10 46.54
C ARG A 1061 9.31 -6.00 46.82
N ASP A 1062 10.57 -6.41 46.91
CA ASP A 1062 11.72 -5.50 47.11
C ASP A 1062 12.32 -5.00 45.77
N VAL A 1063 11.62 -5.18 44.64
CA VAL A 1063 12.21 -4.91 43.31
C VAL A 1063 11.28 -4.03 42.46
N TYR A 1064 11.79 -2.82 42.19
CA TYR A 1064 11.22 -1.82 41.30
C TYR A 1064 11.15 -2.33 39.84
N GLY A 1065 9.95 -2.69 39.39
CA GLY A 1065 9.61 -3.16 38.04
C GLY A 1065 8.09 -3.25 37.87
N ALA A 1066 7.59 -3.36 36.63
CA ALA A 1066 6.18 -3.22 36.23
C ALA A 1066 5.18 -3.70 37.30
N TRP A 1067 4.53 -2.75 37.96
CA TRP A 1067 3.67 -3.02 39.10
C TRP A 1067 2.38 -3.71 38.64
N GLU A 1068 2.09 -4.87 39.22
CA GLU A 1068 0.87 -5.63 38.92
C GLU A 1068 -0.26 -5.31 39.91
N GLN A 1069 0.05 -4.61 41.01
CA GLN A 1069 -0.85 -4.36 42.15
C GLN A 1069 -0.96 -2.87 42.48
N TYR A 1070 -2.19 -2.35 42.55
CA TYR A 1070 -2.47 -0.95 42.81
C TYR A 1070 -3.65 -0.78 43.79
N LEU A 1071 -3.70 0.34 44.49
CA LEU A 1071 -4.91 0.82 45.14
C LEU A 1071 -5.61 1.82 44.21
N GLY A 1072 -6.76 1.46 43.69
CA GLY A 1072 -7.54 2.34 42.82
C GLY A 1072 -8.60 3.10 43.58
N LEU A 1073 -8.73 4.38 43.26
CA LEU A 1073 -9.77 5.27 43.75
C LEU A 1073 -10.81 5.45 42.66
N GLU A 1074 -11.97 4.80 42.81
CA GLU A 1074 -13.06 4.93 41.85
C GLU A 1074 -13.91 6.17 42.16
N HIS A 1075 -13.95 7.11 41.22
CA HIS A 1075 -14.83 8.29 41.27
C HIS A 1075 -15.00 8.93 39.89
N SER A 1076 -15.88 9.92 39.79
CA SER A 1076 -16.06 10.71 38.57
C SER A 1076 -14.92 11.72 38.37
N ASP A 1077 -14.48 11.91 37.12
CA ASP A 1077 -13.51 12.94 36.76
C ASP A 1077 -14.20 14.31 36.68
N ASN A 1078 -13.93 15.16 37.68
CA ASN A 1078 -14.47 16.51 37.76
C ASN A 1078 -13.49 17.57 37.20
N ALA A 1079 -12.37 17.16 36.60
CA ALA A 1079 -11.41 18.11 36.03
C ALA A 1079 -11.99 18.81 34.78
N PRO A 1080 -11.76 20.12 34.60
CA PRO A 1080 -12.17 20.81 33.38
C PRO A 1080 -11.42 20.19 32.19
N LYS A 1081 -12.17 19.60 31.24
CA LYS A 1081 -11.64 18.99 30.02
C LYS A 1081 -10.76 20.00 29.26
N ARG A 1082 -9.44 19.97 29.48
CA ARG A 1082 -8.49 20.65 28.58
C ARG A 1082 -8.57 19.96 27.23
N ALA A 1083 -8.72 20.76 26.17
CA ALA A 1083 -8.60 20.25 24.80
C ALA A 1083 -7.24 19.56 24.66
N TYR A 1084 -7.23 18.26 24.41
CA TYR A 1084 -6.01 17.49 24.16
C TYR A 1084 -5.28 18.09 22.95
N ALA A 1085 -4.15 18.76 23.20
CA ALA A 1085 -3.18 19.04 22.15
C ALA A 1085 -2.61 17.69 21.70
N ALA A 1086 -2.75 17.40 20.41
CA ALA A 1086 -2.35 16.14 19.79
C ALA A 1086 -0.86 15.85 20.05
N ASN A 1087 -0.57 14.85 20.89
CA ASN A 1087 0.71 14.15 20.84
C ASN A 1087 0.76 13.41 19.49
N GLN A 1088 1.67 13.85 18.61
CA GLN A 1088 1.83 13.42 17.21
C GLN A 1088 2.33 11.96 17.02
N ASN A 1089 2.09 11.08 17.98
CA ASN A 1089 2.79 9.79 18.07
C ASN A 1089 1.86 8.59 18.39
N ARG A 1090 0.57 8.65 18.04
CA ARG A 1090 -0.26 7.43 17.91
C ARG A 1090 -0.24 6.96 16.47
N HIS A 1091 0.05 5.66 16.27
CA HIS A 1091 -0.08 4.99 14.98
C HIS A 1091 -1.51 5.17 14.44
N THR A 1092 -1.60 5.81 13.27
CA THR A 1092 -2.83 6.27 12.61
C THR A 1092 -3.52 5.19 11.77
N PHE A 1093 -3.68 3.96 12.27
CA PHE A 1093 -4.29 2.88 11.48
C PHE A 1093 -5.78 2.64 11.74
N GLU A 1094 -6.37 3.27 12.75
CA GLU A 1094 -7.82 3.24 12.96
C GLU A 1094 -8.35 4.68 13.05
N LYS A 1095 -8.71 5.22 11.89
CA LYS A 1095 -9.64 6.35 11.82
C LYS A 1095 -11.03 5.78 11.50
N PRO A 1096 -12.10 6.24 12.17
CA PRO A 1096 -13.45 5.88 11.77
C PRO A 1096 -13.68 6.29 10.32
N VAL A 1097 -14.50 5.53 9.60
CA VAL A 1097 -14.91 5.84 8.23
C VAL A 1097 -15.61 7.20 8.26
N LYS A 1098 -15.02 8.21 7.62
CA LYS A 1098 -15.63 9.53 7.49
C LYS A 1098 -15.97 9.81 6.04
N ILE A 1099 -17.26 10.04 5.78
CA ILE A 1099 -17.74 10.63 4.53
C ILE A 1099 -18.00 12.11 4.82
N TYR A 1100 -17.17 12.99 4.27
CA TYR A 1100 -17.14 14.42 4.64
C TYR A 1100 -18.28 15.25 4.01
N ASN A 1101 -18.94 14.73 2.97
CA ASN A 1101 -19.96 15.44 2.19
C ASN A 1101 -21.41 15.00 2.47
#